data_AF-A0A7C4DUL8-F1
#
_entry.id   AF-A0A7C4DUL8-F1
#
_cell.length_a   1.000
_cell.length_b   1.000
_cell.length_c   1.000
_cell.angle_alpha   90.00
_cell.angle_beta   90.00
_cell.angle_gamma   90.00
#
_symmetry.space_group_name_H-M   'P 1'
#
loop_
_entity.id
_entity.type
_entity.pdbx_description
1 polymer ?
#
loop_
_entity_poly.entity_id
_entity_poly.type
_entity_poly.pdbx_seq_one_letter_code
_entity_poly.pdbx_strand_id
1 'polypeptide(L)'
;IIIVSASMTFVNISIARETKIGGSWPGTNISGLRIYSEGLTGLSIHDITWIREQEMCEKIGYIEKIKTLEMLGEGQISRIAFLNIGGEKSHVINLVCVDPDFMEKYYNFSKYVRGFWREFSEGEKVALLPVKYDVAIGEYVTLSVDEKLMVGMGVIDLGTRTLGRFKVVGKFDYAQISLLKGIDNNPLLDDVSNTVLLPIKSVNDTSLFISEATVITRAGFDPVDVAKELAYLLGFPIVANKNGLSVLVRWTLEVSIAGFLPYIIPLAVASLMMYITMSSVYEERKRELFTLATLGLDPRNMLLAFLVEALLIGLIGTFVGFFGTYIISTALLALSSLLKVETAFYYVSWSPLSFFAALFIGVVTVFLGGYIPSIRAQGLSLMGRAKTRELAGELIIEGENAIFQLPIRETLQNSELLYEYSKETLRKISLRLVDPHSIKGEIYGDGTFSISFMALGSGQSVFIPCVLKGERSEDILTLSVVFPKSYREYEQINRILRDLEAYIIGFSSWRDMQLKMRIIRETPKKQKTMDEILDEIKALIKEIKDLNRKLGILESQKGRLTEELYNEFRQKYLNMINEKFKALRSISVGLEPYMSQIQEEIRRTSLEIERTTIAYNLGEISEEEYIKTCSPLQNNLVALKNKLSEVEEVMEFLRKPLGIP
;
A
#
# COMPACT_ATOMS: atom_id res chain seq x y z
N ILE A 1 -13.16 37.69 4.08
CA ILE A 1 -13.87 36.76 3.16
C ILE A 1 -14.40 37.50 1.93
N ILE A 2 -15.26 38.50 2.08
CA ILE A 2 -15.81 39.32 0.97
C ILE A 2 -14.70 39.85 0.03
N ILE A 3 -13.60 40.36 0.59
CA ILE A 3 -12.43 40.88 -0.15
C ILE A 3 -11.71 39.78 -0.96
N VAL A 4 -11.70 38.54 -0.50
CA VAL A 4 -11.03 37.41 -1.18
C VAL A 4 -11.83 36.96 -2.40
N SER A 5 -13.13 36.78 -2.23
CA SER A 5 -14.03 36.46 -3.34
C SER A 5 -14.12 37.57 -4.38
N ALA A 6 -14.03 38.82 -3.94
CA ALA A 6 -13.97 40.00 -4.79
C ALA A 6 -12.66 40.07 -5.60
N SER A 7 -11.56 39.61 -5.02
CA SER A 7 -10.27 39.60 -5.69
C SER A 7 -10.19 38.56 -6.82
N MET A 8 -10.92 37.44 -6.69
CA MET A 8 -10.90 36.37 -7.71
C MET A 8 -11.67 36.69 -8.98
N THR A 9 -12.59 37.67 -8.97
CA THR A 9 -13.23 38.14 -10.22
C THR A 9 -12.27 38.91 -11.12
N PHE A 10 -11.10 39.31 -10.60
CA PHE A 10 -10.04 39.95 -11.36
C PHE A 10 -8.92 38.98 -11.75
N VAL A 11 -8.93 37.74 -11.24
CA VAL A 11 -8.05 36.68 -11.72
C VAL A 11 -8.64 36.14 -13.00
N ASN A 12 -7.92 36.34 -14.11
CA ASN A 12 -8.37 35.81 -15.39
C ASN A 12 -8.01 34.33 -15.45
N ILE A 13 -8.98 33.48 -15.11
CA ILE A 13 -8.90 32.04 -15.32
C ILE A 13 -9.55 31.75 -16.67
N SER A 14 -8.72 31.75 -17.71
CA SER A 14 -9.16 31.37 -19.04
C SER A 14 -8.76 29.91 -19.32
N ILE A 15 -9.74 29.14 -19.77
CA ILE A 15 -9.47 27.89 -20.48
C ILE A 15 -9.52 28.26 -21.95
N ALA A 16 -8.35 28.38 -22.57
CA ALA A 16 -8.27 28.50 -24.01
C ALA A 16 -8.20 27.09 -24.59
N ARG A 17 -9.24 26.70 -25.33
CA ARG A 17 -9.15 25.57 -26.26
C ARG A 17 -8.52 26.12 -27.52
N GLU A 18 -7.23 25.92 -27.67
CA GLU A 18 -6.50 26.48 -28.81
C GLU A 18 -5.64 25.40 -29.46
N THR A 19 -5.65 25.39 -30.79
CA THR A 19 -4.74 24.57 -31.58
C THR A 19 -3.40 25.28 -31.65
N LYS A 20 -2.37 24.70 -31.05
CA LYS A 20 -1.02 25.26 -31.09
C LYS A 20 -0.17 24.55 -32.12
N ILE A 21 0.76 25.32 -32.67
CA ILE A 21 1.85 24.79 -33.48
C ILE A 21 2.87 24.18 -32.51
N GLY A 22 2.97 22.86 -32.48
CA GLY A 22 3.87 22.10 -31.61
C GLY A 22 5.32 22.07 -32.10
N GLY A 23 5.56 22.42 -33.37
CA GLY A 23 6.89 22.49 -33.98
C GLY A 23 6.83 22.63 -35.50
N SER A 24 7.96 22.98 -36.11
CA SER A 24 8.11 23.01 -37.56
C SER A 24 9.45 22.44 -38.01
N TRP A 25 9.47 21.81 -39.18
CA TRP A 25 10.67 21.22 -39.79
C TRP A 25 10.61 21.29 -41.32
N PRO A 26 11.74 21.11 -42.02
CA PRO A 26 11.76 21.07 -43.48
C PRO A 26 10.91 19.91 -44.00
N GLY A 27 9.90 20.23 -44.80
CA GLY A 27 8.96 19.31 -45.43
C GLY A 27 9.26 19.07 -46.92
N THR A 28 8.37 18.33 -47.59
CA THR A 28 8.39 18.18 -49.06
C THR A 28 7.66 19.34 -49.78
N ASN A 29 7.73 19.38 -51.12
CA ASN A 29 7.00 20.36 -51.94
C ASN A 29 5.52 20.02 -52.14
N ILE A 30 5.04 18.91 -51.58
CA ILE A 30 3.64 18.47 -51.73
C ILE A 30 2.82 19.14 -50.63
N SER A 31 1.89 20.00 -51.02
CA SER A 31 0.96 20.62 -50.07
C SER A 31 -0.11 19.62 -49.63
N GLY A 32 -0.24 19.40 -48.33
CA GLY A 32 -1.16 18.41 -47.78
C GLY A 32 -1.08 18.28 -46.27
N LEU A 33 -1.84 17.33 -45.75
CA LEU A 33 -1.98 17.05 -44.33
C LEU A 33 -1.65 15.59 -44.06
N ARG A 34 -0.93 15.33 -42.98
CA ARG A 34 -0.71 13.99 -42.44
C ARG A 34 -1.38 13.92 -41.07
N ILE A 35 -2.42 13.12 -40.97
CA ILE A 35 -3.15 12.85 -39.74
C ILE A 35 -2.64 11.50 -39.24
N TYR A 36 -2.09 11.46 -38.03
CA TYR A 36 -1.56 10.23 -37.45
C TYR A 36 -2.08 10.06 -36.04
N SER A 37 -2.38 8.83 -35.65
CA SER A 37 -2.80 8.53 -34.29
C SER A 37 -1.59 8.19 -33.41
N GLU A 38 -1.35 9.01 -32.37
CA GLU A 38 -0.33 8.74 -31.34
C GLU A 38 -0.85 7.82 -30.21
N GLY A 39 -2.08 7.30 -30.29
CA GLY A 39 -2.77 6.63 -29.18
C GLY A 39 -3.42 5.29 -29.51
N LEU A 40 -4.17 4.76 -28.54
CA LEU A 40 -4.90 3.48 -28.62
C LEU A 40 -6.15 3.52 -29.51
N THR A 41 -6.48 4.68 -30.09
CA THR A 41 -7.67 4.91 -30.91
C THR A 41 -7.26 5.33 -32.32
N GLY A 42 -7.59 4.50 -33.30
CA GLY A 42 -7.37 4.80 -34.72
C GLY A 42 -8.36 5.82 -35.26
N LEU A 43 -8.06 6.32 -36.46
CA LEU A 43 -9.07 7.00 -37.28
C LEU A 43 -10.17 6.00 -37.68
N SER A 44 -11.42 6.43 -37.69
CA SER A 44 -12.52 5.60 -38.17
C SER A 44 -12.71 5.75 -39.68
N ILE A 45 -13.31 4.74 -40.30
CA ILE A 45 -13.68 4.84 -41.72
C ILE A 45 -14.64 6.01 -41.98
N HIS A 46 -15.48 6.34 -41.00
CA HIS A 46 -16.40 7.48 -41.05
C HIS A 46 -15.65 8.81 -41.13
N ASP A 47 -14.55 8.95 -40.38
CA ASP A 47 -13.69 10.14 -40.44
C ASP A 47 -13.07 10.31 -41.83
N ILE A 48 -12.61 9.21 -42.42
CA ILE A 48 -12.03 9.22 -43.78
C ILE A 48 -13.07 9.58 -44.84
N THR A 49 -14.27 9.00 -44.76
CA THR A 49 -15.36 9.35 -45.70
C THR A 49 -15.80 10.79 -45.54
N TRP A 50 -15.88 11.27 -44.30
CA TRP A 50 -16.26 12.65 -44.01
C TRP A 50 -15.22 13.64 -44.54
N ILE A 51 -13.92 13.40 -44.33
CA ILE A 51 -12.84 14.24 -44.88
C ILE A 51 -12.87 14.23 -46.41
N ARG A 52 -13.13 13.08 -47.03
CA ARG A 52 -13.20 12.93 -48.49
C ARG A 52 -14.30 13.77 -49.12
N GLU A 53 -15.41 13.97 -48.41
CA GLU A 53 -16.55 14.77 -48.88
C GLU A 53 -16.32 16.28 -48.72
N GLN A 54 -15.29 16.70 -47.97
CA GLN A 54 -15.03 18.12 -47.75
C GLN A 54 -14.39 18.81 -48.98
N GLU A 55 -14.74 20.08 -49.22
CA GLU A 55 -14.30 20.85 -50.39
C GLU A 55 -12.78 21.05 -50.47
N MET A 56 -12.09 21.05 -49.33
CA MET A 56 -10.63 21.17 -49.23
C MET A 56 -9.88 19.90 -49.66
N CYS A 57 -10.54 18.73 -49.71
CA CYS A 57 -9.89 17.47 -50.05
C CYS A 57 -9.84 17.27 -51.58
N GLU A 58 -8.64 17.18 -52.16
CA GLU A 58 -8.46 16.74 -53.55
C GLU A 58 -8.41 15.22 -53.65
N LYS A 59 -7.60 14.59 -52.80
CA LYS A 59 -7.46 13.14 -52.69
C LYS A 59 -7.02 12.78 -51.28
N ILE A 60 -7.51 11.66 -50.77
CA ILE A 60 -7.12 11.11 -49.48
C ILE A 60 -6.62 9.68 -49.69
N GLY A 61 -5.45 9.39 -49.13
CA GLY A 61 -4.92 8.04 -48.95
C GLY A 61 -4.87 7.74 -47.46
N TYR A 62 -4.99 6.47 -47.09
CA TYR A 62 -4.88 6.04 -45.70
C TYR A 62 -4.12 4.73 -45.61
N ILE A 63 -3.54 4.50 -44.44
CA ILE A 63 -2.76 3.32 -44.12
C ILE A 63 -3.44 2.61 -42.95
N GLU A 64 -3.73 1.33 -43.14
CA GLU A 64 -4.24 0.48 -42.06
C GLU A 64 -3.10 -0.37 -41.52
N LYS A 65 -3.05 -0.50 -40.19
CA LYS A 65 -2.10 -1.36 -39.48
C LYS A 65 -2.86 -2.24 -38.50
N ILE A 66 -2.24 -3.34 -38.09
CA ILE A 66 -2.78 -4.14 -36.99
C ILE A 66 -2.57 -3.38 -35.69
N LYS A 67 -3.63 -3.33 -34.88
CA LYS A 67 -3.60 -2.80 -33.52
C LYS A 67 -2.85 -3.78 -32.63
N THR A 68 -1.52 -3.64 -32.59
CA THR A 68 -0.59 -4.47 -31.80
C THR A 68 -0.99 -4.54 -30.33
N LEU A 69 -1.63 -3.47 -29.83
CA LEU A 69 -1.93 -3.35 -28.43
C LEU A 69 -3.23 -2.60 -28.17
N GLU A 70 -4.13 -3.21 -27.39
CA GLU A 70 -5.47 -2.68 -27.11
C GLU A 70 -5.86 -2.89 -25.65
N MET A 71 -6.33 -1.83 -24.99
CA MET A 71 -6.81 -1.90 -23.60
C MET A 71 -8.23 -2.47 -23.56
N LEU A 72 -8.46 -3.45 -22.70
CA LEU A 72 -9.76 -4.07 -22.44
C LEU A 72 -10.01 -4.14 -20.92
N GLY A 73 -10.61 -3.07 -20.36
CA GLY A 73 -10.82 -2.95 -18.92
C GLY A 73 -9.48 -2.87 -18.15
N GLU A 74 -9.25 -3.80 -17.23
CA GLU A 74 -7.97 -3.95 -16.50
C GLU A 74 -6.91 -4.77 -17.25
N GLY A 75 -7.25 -5.33 -18.43
CA GLY A 75 -6.37 -6.15 -19.25
C GLY A 75 -5.92 -5.46 -20.55
N GLN A 76 -4.93 -6.05 -21.21
CA GLN A 76 -4.31 -5.55 -22.45
C GLN A 76 -4.20 -6.69 -23.47
N ILE A 77 -4.83 -6.55 -24.62
CA ILE A 77 -4.71 -7.50 -25.73
C ILE A 77 -3.47 -7.12 -26.54
N SER A 78 -2.55 -8.07 -26.70
CA SER A 78 -1.41 -7.99 -27.59
C SER A 78 -1.68 -8.82 -28.85
N ARG A 79 -1.39 -8.25 -30.02
CA ARG A 79 -1.58 -8.91 -31.32
C ARG A 79 -0.26 -8.98 -32.08
N ILE A 80 0.07 -10.16 -32.60
CA ILE A 80 1.28 -10.39 -33.40
C ILE A 80 0.88 -11.03 -34.71
N ALA A 81 1.28 -10.44 -35.84
CA ALA A 81 1.04 -11.02 -37.15
C ALA A 81 2.17 -11.96 -37.58
N PHE A 82 1.78 -13.02 -38.26
CA PHE A 82 2.63 -14.09 -38.73
C PHE A 82 2.46 -14.33 -40.23
N LEU A 83 3.60 -14.51 -40.91
CA LEU A 83 3.69 -14.99 -42.27
C LEU A 83 4.01 -16.48 -42.24
N ASN A 84 3.11 -17.29 -42.79
CA ASN A 84 3.27 -18.74 -42.93
C ASN A 84 3.59 -19.08 -44.39
N ILE A 85 4.83 -19.54 -44.60
CA ILE A 85 5.35 -20.05 -45.86
C ILE A 85 5.36 -21.58 -45.74
N GLY A 86 4.83 -22.30 -46.73
CA GLY A 86 4.45 -23.72 -46.62
C GLY A 86 5.47 -24.61 -45.91
N GLY A 87 5.14 -25.06 -44.70
CA GLY A 87 5.93 -26.03 -43.91
C GLY A 87 7.08 -25.46 -43.07
N GLU A 88 7.38 -24.16 -43.17
CA GLU A 88 8.45 -23.50 -42.41
C GLU A 88 7.95 -22.84 -41.11
N LYS A 89 8.89 -22.38 -40.27
CA LYS A 89 8.59 -21.61 -39.05
C LYS A 89 7.89 -20.30 -39.40
N SER A 90 6.78 -20.00 -38.73
CA SER A 90 6.06 -18.73 -38.86
C SER A 90 6.98 -17.53 -38.58
N HIS A 91 7.01 -16.56 -39.49
CA HIS A 91 7.79 -15.34 -39.33
C HIS A 91 6.92 -14.22 -38.76
N VAL A 92 7.38 -13.55 -37.70
CA VAL A 92 6.73 -12.34 -37.20
C VAL A 92 6.86 -11.22 -38.24
N ILE A 93 5.74 -10.57 -38.54
CA ILE A 93 5.65 -9.51 -39.56
C ILE A 93 4.84 -8.31 -39.05
N ASN A 94 5.07 -7.16 -39.66
CA ASN A 94 4.19 -5.98 -39.58
C ASN A 94 3.27 -6.00 -40.80
N LEU A 95 1.96 -6.12 -40.58
CA LEU A 95 1.00 -6.06 -41.68
C LEU A 95 0.55 -4.61 -41.87
N VAL A 96 0.74 -4.10 -43.08
CA VAL A 96 0.38 -2.73 -43.46
C VAL A 96 -0.45 -2.77 -44.73
N CYS A 97 -1.68 -2.26 -44.68
CA CYS A 97 -2.52 -2.09 -45.86
C CYS A 97 -2.38 -0.67 -46.40
N VAL A 98 -2.16 -0.54 -47.71
CA VAL A 98 -1.95 0.76 -48.39
C VAL A 98 -2.89 0.91 -49.58
N ASP A 99 -3.25 2.15 -49.92
CA ASP A 99 -4.00 2.48 -51.14
C ASP A 99 -3.06 2.45 -52.37
N PRO A 100 -3.19 1.46 -53.28
CA PRO A 100 -2.29 1.31 -54.42
C PRO A 100 -2.30 2.51 -55.37
N ASP A 101 -3.49 3.08 -55.62
CA ASP A 101 -3.65 4.20 -56.55
C ASP A 101 -3.03 5.47 -55.98
N PHE A 102 -3.20 5.68 -54.67
CA PHE A 102 -2.56 6.80 -53.97
C PHE A 102 -1.03 6.66 -53.96
N MET A 103 -0.53 5.45 -53.66
CA MET A 103 0.89 5.14 -53.61
C MET A 103 1.56 5.33 -54.99
N GLU A 104 0.90 4.91 -56.06
CA GLU A 104 1.43 5.11 -57.42
C GLU A 104 1.44 6.58 -57.82
N LYS A 105 0.33 7.30 -57.58
CA LYS A 105 0.19 8.71 -58.02
C LYS A 105 1.16 9.66 -57.30
N TYR A 106 1.36 9.49 -56.00
CA TYR A 106 2.12 10.46 -55.19
C TYR A 106 3.54 10.00 -54.83
N TYR A 107 3.80 8.69 -54.79
CA TYR A 107 5.11 8.15 -54.41
C TYR A 107 5.80 7.33 -55.52
N ASN A 108 5.12 7.09 -56.67
CA ASN A 108 5.65 6.30 -57.78
C ASN A 108 6.18 4.93 -57.30
N PHE A 109 5.36 4.28 -56.47
CA PHE A 109 5.75 3.12 -55.69
C PHE A 109 6.12 1.91 -56.57
N SER A 110 5.55 1.81 -57.77
CA SER A 110 5.86 0.77 -58.76
C SER A 110 7.36 0.63 -59.07
N LYS A 111 8.15 1.71 -58.98
CA LYS A 111 9.60 1.68 -59.20
C LYS A 111 10.38 0.84 -58.19
N TYR A 112 9.86 0.70 -56.98
CA TYR A 112 10.51 0.01 -55.87
C TYR A 112 10.07 -1.46 -55.75
N VAL A 113 9.11 -1.87 -56.57
CA VAL A 113 8.52 -3.20 -56.57
C VAL A 113 9.00 -3.97 -57.80
N ARG A 114 9.69 -5.09 -57.57
CA ARG A 114 10.03 -6.08 -58.59
C ARG A 114 8.86 -7.07 -58.71
N GLY A 115 8.08 -6.98 -59.77
CA GLY A 115 6.94 -7.87 -60.02
C GLY A 115 5.82 -7.20 -60.79
N PHE A 116 4.59 -7.68 -60.58
CA PHE A 116 3.39 -7.22 -61.28
C PHE A 116 2.61 -6.20 -60.43
N TRP A 117 3.08 -4.96 -60.36
CA TRP A 117 2.38 -3.88 -59.62
C TRP A 117 0.93 -3.68 -60.07
N ARG A 118 0.62 -3.92 -61.35
CA ARG A 118 -0.76 -3.81 -61.88
C ARG A 118 -1.73 -4.83 -61.29
N GLU A 119 -1.24 -5.95 -60.75
CA GLU A 119 -2.08 -6.93 -60.04
C GLU A 119 -2.33 -6.51 -58.58
N PHE A 120 -1.61 -5.50 -58.06
CA PHE A 120 -1.78 -4.96 -56.72
C PHE A 120 -2.90 -3.90 -56.68
N SER A 121 -4.15 -4.35 -56.79
CA SER A 121 -5.34 -3.48 -56.78
C SER A 121 -6.16 -3.59 -55.49
N GLU A 122 -6.94 -2.55 -55.19
CA GLU A 122 -7.82 -2.50 -54.01
C GLU A 122 -8.74 -3.73 -53.92
N GLY A 123 -8.82 -4.33 -52.72
CA GLY A 123 -9.67 -5.50 -52.44
C GLY A 123 -9.14 -6.86 -52.90
N GLU A 124 -8.11 -6.92 -53.74
CA GLU A 124 -7.54 -8.18 -54.20
C GLU A 124 -6.69 -8.86 -53.11
N LYS A 125 -6.73 -10.20 -53.04
CA LYS A 125 -5.94 -10.98 -52.08
C LYS A 125 -4.52 -11.21 -52.57
N VAL A 126 -3.78 -10.11 -52.67
CA VAL A 126 -2.40 -10.05 -53.16
C VAL A 126 -1.49 -9.40 -52.13
N ALA A 127 -0.22 -9.78 -52.13
CA ALA A 127 0.77 -9.28 -51.18
C ALA A 127 2.08 -8.90 -51.86
N LEU A 128 2.75 -7.90 -51.29
CA LEU A 128 4.15 -7.59 -51.59
C LEU A 128 5.02 -7.92 -50.39
N LEU A 129 6.12 -8.63 -50.65
CA LEU A 129 7.03 -9.10 -49.62
C LEU A 129 8.43 -8.48 -49.76
N PRO A 130 9.13 -8.21 -48.66
CA PRO A 130 10.55 -7.90 -48.70
C PRO A 130 11.35 -9.02 -49.39
N VAL A 131 12.42 -8.65 -50.11
CA VAL A 131 13.33 -9.62 -50.77
C VAL A 131 13.90 -10.66 -49.78
N LYS A 132 13.95 -10.33 -48.48
CA LYS A 132 14.39 -11.20 -47.38
C LYS A 132 13.62 -12.53 -47.30
N TYR A 133 12.36 -12.57 -47.71
CA TYR A 133 11.56 -13.80 -47.65
C TYR A 133 11.73 -14.62 -48.94
N ASP A 134 12.08 -15.89 -48.80
CA ASP A 134 12.36 -16.81 -49.91
C ASP A 134 11.08 -17.41 -50.52
N VAL A 135 10.22 -16.56 -51.07
CA VAL A 135 8.94 -16.95 -51.71
C VAL A 135 8.95 -16.54 -53.18
N ALA A 136 8.60 -17.39 -54.14
CA ALA A 136 8.60 -16.98 -55.55
C ALA A 136 7.41 -16.05 -55.87
N ILE A 137 7.58 -15.16 -56.86
CA ILE A 137 6.47 -14.34 -57.36
C ILE A 137 5.45 -15.29 -58.04
N GLY A 138 4.19 -15.20 -57.64
CA GLY A 138 3.10 -16.08 -58.06
C GLY A 138 2.71 -17.14 -57.03
N GLU A 139 3.53 -17.37 -56.00
CA GLU A 139 3.20 -18.31 -54.91
C GLU A 139 2.20 -17.72 -53.91
N TYR A 140 1.57 -18.60 -53.13
CA TYR A 140 0.61 -18.22 -52.10
C TYR A 140 1.21 -18.31 -50.70
N VAL A 141 1.07 -17.24 -49.94
CA VAL A 141 1.43 -17.18 -48.51
C VAL A 141 0.17 -17.08 -47.66
N THR A 142 0.22 -17.61 -46.43
CA THR A 142 -0.90 -17.50 -45.50
C THR A 142 -0.54 -16.51 -44.40
N LEU A 143 -1.41 -15.55 -44.15
CA LEU A 143 -1.24 -14.56 -43.08
C LEU A 143 -2.15 -14.91 -41.90
N SER A 144 -1.63 -14.78 -40.68
CA SER A 144 -2.38 -15.03 -39.45
C SER A 144 -2.02 -14.03 -38.36
N VAL A 145 -2.93 -13.80 -37.42
CA VAL A 145 -2.75 -12.91 -36.27
C VAL A 145 -2.98 -13.73 -35.01
N ASP A 146 -2.00 -13.70 -34.12
CA ASP A 146 -2.08 -14.32 -32.80
C ASP A 146 -2.48 -13.27 -31.77
N GLU A 147 -3.45 -13.59 -30.91
CA GLU A 147 -3.95 -12.68 -29.88
C GLU A 147 -3.67 -13.23 -28.48
N LYS A 148 -3.09 -12.40 -27.61
CA LYS A 148 -2.81 -12.73 -26.21
C LYS A 148 -3.38 -11.68 -25.29
N LEU A 149 -4.13 -12.09 -24.28
CA LEU A 149 -4.66 -11.20 -23.25
C LEU A 149 -3.74 -11.18 -22.04
N MET A 150 -3.22 -10.00 -21.70
CA MET A 150 -2.42 -9.76 -20.51
C MET A 150 -3.31 -9.18 -19.41
N VAL A 151 -3.38 -9.84 -18.24
CA VAL A 151 -4.12 -9.33 -17.06
C VAL A 151 -3.21 -9.47 -15.84
N GLY A 152 -2.81 -8.34 -15.25
CA GLY A 152 -1.83 -8.34 -14.16
C GLY A 152 -0.48 -8.94 -14.60
N MET A 153 -0.05 -10.04 -13.98
CA MET A 153 1.15 -10.80 -14.37
C MET A 153 0.83 -12.05 -15.22
N GLY A 154 -0.44 -12.34 -15.52
CA GLY A 154 -0.84 -13.51 -16.31
C GLY A 154 -0.97 -13.19 -17.80
N VAL A 155 -0.60 -14.15 -18.65
CA VAL A 155 -0.81 -14.10 -20.11
C VAL A 155 -1.73 -15.24 -20.51
N ILE A 156 -2.88 -14.92 -21.09
CA ILE A 156 -3.86 -15.86 -21.62
C ILE A 156 -3.75 -15.85 -23.14
N ASP A 157 -3.51 -17.02 -23.73
CA ASP A 157 -3.51 -17.19 -25.18
C ASP A 157 -4.95 -17.27 -25.70
N LEU A 158 -5.36 -16.33 -26.57
CA LEU A 158 -6.69 -16.31 -27.18
C LEU A 158 -6.73 -17.09 -28.50
N GLY A 159 -5.56 -17.55 -28.97
CA GLY A 159 -5.41 -18.34 -30.18
C GLY A 159 -5.10 -17.51 -31.43
N THR A 160 -4.77 -18.22 -32.49
CA THR A 160 -4.33 -17.64 -33.77
C THR A 160 -5.47 -17.62 -34.79
N ARG A 161 -5.80 -16.43 -35.31
CA ARG A 161 -6.77 -16.22 -36.41
C ARG A 161 -6.06 -16.14 -37.76
N THR A 162 -6.51 -16.90 -38.76
CA THR A 162 -5.99 -16.80 -40.13
C THR A 162 -6.69 -15.68 -40.91
N LEU A 163 -5.94 -14.70 -41.41
CA LEU A 163 -6.45 -13.58 -42.22
C LEU A 163 -6.77 -14.00 -43.67
N GLY A 164 -6.09 -15.04 -44.18
CA GLY A 164 -6.33 -15.61 -45.50
C GLY A 164 -5.07 -16.02 -46.24
N ARG A 165 -5.27 -16.55 -47.46
CA ARG A 165 -4.18 -16.87 -48.41
C ARG A 165 -4.05 -15.75 -49.42
N PHE A 166 -2.83 -15.25 -49.61
CA PHE A 166 -2.51 -14.11 -50.47
C PHE A 166 -1.51 -14.53 -51.53
N LYS A 167 -1.75 -14.14 -52.79
CA LYS A 167 -0.81 -14.36 -53.90
C LYS A 167 0.29 -13.31 -53.85
N VAL A 168 1.56 -13.72 -53.87
CA VAL A 168 2.70 -12.81 -53.90
C VAL A 168 2.87 -12.27 -55.32
N VAL A 169 2.55 -11.00 -55.55
CA VAL A 169 2.60 -10.38 -56.89
C VAL A 169 3.89 -9.62 -57.15
N GLY A 170 4.67 -9.32 -56.11
CA GLY A 170 5.95 -8.65 -56.24
C GLY A 170 6.75 -8.64 -54.95
N LYS A 171 8.02 -8.27 -55.09
CA LYS A 171 8.96 -8.09 -53.98
C LYS A 171 9.60 -6.73 -53.98
N PHE A 172 9.98 -6.22 -52.82
CA PHE A 172 10.65 -4.93 -52.69
C PHE A 172 11.90 -4.99 -51.84
N ASP A 173 12.82 -4.06 -52.12
CA ASP A 173 14.00 -3.86 -51.29
C ASP A 173 13.67 -2.90 -50.14
N TYR A 174 13.74 -3.41 -48.91
CA TYR A 174 13.41 -2.65 -47.70
C TYR A 174 14.36 -1.46 -47.47
N ALA A 175 15.60 -1.52 -47.98
CA ALA A 175 16.56 -0.44 -47.84
C ALA A 175 16.17 0.78 -48.69
N GLN A 176 15.57 0.54 -49.86
CA GLN A 176 15.12 1.61 -50.75
C GLN A 176 13.80 2.24 -50.26
N ILE A 177 12.88 1.42 -49.77
CA ILE A 177 11.57 1.91 -49.27
C ILE A 177 11.72 2.63 -47.93
N SER A 178 12.65 2.23 -47.06
CA SER A 178 12.95 2.97 -45.82
C SER A 178 13.42 4.41 -46.07
N LEU A 179 13.93 4.72 -47.28
CA LEU A 179 14.34 6.07 -47.68
C LEU A 179 13.18 6.89 -48.25
N LEU A 180 12.03 6.27 -48.54
CA LEU A 180 10.84 6.98 -48.99
C LEU A 180 10.27 7.79 -47.85
N LYS A 181 10.08 9.08 -48.13
CA LYS A 181 9.58 10.05 -47.17
C LYS A 181 8.14 10.41 -47.48
N GLY A 182 7.33 10.51 -46.43
CA GLY A 182 5.99 11.06 -46.47
C GLY A 182 6.01 12.55 -46.79
N ILE A 183 4.81 13.14 -46.86
CA ILE A 183 4.64 14.56 -47.16
C ILE A 183 5.39 15.44 -46.15
N ASP A 184 5.47 15.00 -44.90
CA ASP A 184 6.16 15.65 -43.79
C ASP A 184 7.68 15.40 -43.75
N ASN A 185 8.28 14.80 -44.78
CA ASN A 185 9.73 14.50 -44.83
C ASN A 185 10.22 13.50 -43.74
N ASN A 186 9.29 12.84 -43.04
CA ASN A 186 9.54 11.68 -42.20
C ASN A 186 9.40 10.38 -43.00
N PRO A 187 9.94 9.24 -42.54
CA PRO A 187 9.72 7.95 -43.19
C PRO A 187 8.23 7.67 -43.41
N LEU A 188 7.88 7.15 -44.59
CA LEU A 188 6.50 6.82 -44.93
C LEU A 188 6.00 5.57 -44.18
N LEU A 189 6.89 4.61 -43.96
CA LEU A 189 6.62 3.33 -43.30
C LEU A 189 7.69 3.04 -42.25
N ASP A 190 7.24 2.54 -41.09
CA ASP A 190 8.12 2.13 -40.00
C ASP A 190 8.44 0.63 -40.10
N ASP A 191 9.67 0.23 -39.74
CA ASP A 191 10.15 -1.17 -39.75
C ASP A 191 9.79 -1.95 -41.03
N VAL A 192 10.22 -1.39 -42.16
CA VAL A 192 10.00 -1.94 -43.51
C VAL A 192 10.60 -3.35 -43.67
N SER A 193 11.59 -3.71 -42.86
CA SER A 193 12.33 -4.98 -42.96
C SER A 193 11.47 -6.23 -42.76
N ASN A 194 10.45 -6.12 -41.91
CA ASN A 194 9.50 -7.20 -41.61
C ASN A 194 8.07 -6.83 -42.05
N THR A 195 7.92 -5.78 -42.86
CA THR A 195 6.60 -5.31 -43.30
C THR A 195 6.10 -6.09 -44.50
N VAL A 196 4.87 -6.59 -44.44
CA VAL A 196 4.13 -7.15 -45.57
C VAL A 196 3.09 -6.13 -46.00
N LEU A 197 3.15 -5.73 -47.28
CA LEU A 197 2.22 -4.75 -47.84
C LEU A 197 1.05 -5.46 -48.51
N LEU A 198 -0.16 -5.06 -48.14
CA LEU A 198 -1.42 -5.50 -48.72
C LEU A 198 -2.17 -4.30 -49.31
N PRO A 199 -3.04 -4.49 -50.31
CA PRO A 199 -3.93 -3.42 -50.71
C PRO A 199 -5.01 -3.24 -49.64
N ILE A 200 -5.48 -2.00 -49.44
CA ILE A 200 -6.66 -1.72 -48.59
C ILE A 200 -7.86 -2.58 -49.03
N LYS A 201 -8.74 -2.91 -48.07
CA LYS A 201 -9.91 -3.79 -48.23
C LYS A 201 -9.62 -5.26 -48.61
N SER A 202 -8.36 -5.69 -48.66
CA SER A 202 -8.00 -7.09 -48.93
C SER A 202 -8.23 -8.03 -47.73
N VAL A 203 -8.23 -7.48 -46.52
CA VAL A 203 -8.44 -8.18 -45.25
C VAL A 203 -9.66 -7.57 -44.56
N ASN A 204 -10.56 -8.41 -44.06
CA ASN A 204 -11.69 -7.99 -43.23
C ASN A 204 -11.52 -8.58 -41.82
N ASP A 205 -10.77 -7.88 -40.96
CA ASP A 205 -10.50 -8.28 -39.58
C ASP A 205 -10.62 -7.06 -38.65
N THR A 206 -11.18 -7.25 -37.45
CA THR A 206 -11.43 -6.19 -36.47
C THR A 206 -10.15 -5.65 -35.83
N SER A 207 -9.01 -6.35 -35.98
CA SER A 207 -7.71 -5.90 -35.49
C SER A 207 -7.07 -4.81 -36.35
N LEU A 208 -7.56 -4.58 -37.58
CA LEU A 208 -7.08 -3.51 -38.44
C LEU A 208 -7.69 -2.18 -38.02
N PHE A 209 -6.85 -1.16 -37.93
CA PHE A 209 -7.28 0.22 -37.72
C PHE A 209 -6.53 1.16 -38.65
N ILE A 210 -7.15 2.29 -38.96
CA ILE A 210 -6.50 3.33 -39.77
C ILE A 210 -5.52 4.08 -38.85
N SER A 211 -4.23 3.80 -39.03
CA SER A 211 -3.17 4.41 -38.23
C SER A 211 -2.85 5.83 -38.69
N GLU A 212 -2.99 6.05 -39.99
CA GLU A 212 -2.58 7.29 -40.64
C GLU A 212 -3.47 7.57 -41.84
N ALA A 213 -3.78 8.86 -42.06
CA ALA A 213 -4.38 9.35 -43.28
C ALA A 213 -3.58 10.53 -43.84
N THR A 214 -3.34 10.50 -45.14
CA THR A 214 -2.69 11.56 -45.90
C THR A 214 -3.72 12.25 -46.78
N VAL A 215 -3.95 13.54 -46.55
CA VAL A 215 -4.91 14.35 -47.29
C VAL A 215 -4.17 15.32 -48.18
N ILE A 216 -4.42 15.28 -49.49
CA ILE A 216 -3.92 16.27 -50.44
C ILE A 216 -4.93 17.40 -50.52
N THR A 217 -4.48 18.61 -50.23
CA THR A 217 -5.31 19.81 -50.21
C THR A 217 -5.46 20.38 -51.60
N ARG A 218 -6.68 20.74 -52.00
CA ARG A 218 -6.96 21.37 -53.31
C ARG A 218 -6.33 22.77 -53.38
N ALA A 219 -5.93 23.20 -54.59
CA ALA A 219 -5.35 24.52 -54.82
C ALA A 219 -6.32 25.64 -54.37
N GLY A 220 -5.89 26.50 -53.45
CA GLY A 220 -6.68 27.61 -52.89
C GLY A 220 -6.93 27.54 -51.38
N PHE A 221 -6.77 26.36 -50.77
CA PHE A 221 -6.85 26.19 -49.31
C PHE A 221 -5.46 26.20 -48.67
N ASP A 222 -5.31 26.84 -47.50
CA ASP A 222 -4.08 26.81 -46.73
C ASP A 222 -4.03 25.53 -45.87
N PRO A 223 -3.08 24.60 -46.09
CA PRO A 223 -2.96 23.39 -45.28
C PRO A 223 -2.85 23.69 -43.77
N VAL A 224 -2.22 24.80 -43.39
CA VAL A 224 -2.05 25.12 -41.96
C VAL A 224 -3.38 25.45 -41.30
N ASP A 225 -4.27 26.17 -41.98
CA ASP A 225 -5.57 26.55 -41.42
C ASP A 225 -6.52 25.35 -41.40
N VAL A 226 -6.52 24.54 -42.46
CA VAL A 226 -7.28 23.28 -42.49
C VAL A 226 -6.80 22.33 -41.37
N ALA A 227 -5.50 22.27 -41.09
CA ALA A 227 -4.99 21.46 -39.99
C ALA A 227 -5.46 21.93 -38.62
N LYS A 228 -5.60 23.24 -38.39
CA LYS A 228 -6.17 23.76 -37.13
C LYS A 228 -7.63 23.36 -36.99
N GLU A 229 -8.43 23.51 -38.04
CA GLU A 229 -9.84 23.10 -38.01
C GLU A 229 -9.98 21.59 -37.76
N LEU A 230 -9.25 20.76 -38.52
CA LEU A 230 -9.31 19.32 -38.37
C LEU A 230 -8.74 18.82 -37.03
N ALA A 231 -7.69 19.45 -36.50
CA ALA A 231 -7.14 19.08 -35.20
C ALA A 231 -8.13 19.41 -34.08
N TYR A 232 -8.90 20.50 -34.22
CA TYR A 232 -9.98 20.85 -33.30
C TYR A 232 -11.17 19.89 -33.38
N LEU A 233 -11.56 19.48 -34.59
CA LEU A 233 -12.72 18.60 -34.81
C LEU A 233 -12.45 17.13 -34.45
N LEU A 234 -11.29 16.60 -34.87
CA LEU A 234 -10.95 15.19 -34.73
C LEU A 234 -10.18 14.89 -33.44
N GLY A 235 -9.53 15.89 -32.83
CA GLY A 235 -8.72 15.71 -31.63
C GLY A 235 -7.39 14.97 -31.86
N PHE A 236 -7.01 14.70 -33.10
CA PHE A 236 -5.73 14.07 -33.46
C PHE A 236 -4.65 15.12 -33.75
N PRO A 237 -3.37 14.80 -33.54
CA PRO A 237 -2.27 15.61 -34.04
C PRO A 237 -2.24 15.57 -35.57
N ILE A 238 -2.09 16.76 -36.19
CA ILE A 238 -2.08 16.89 -37.66
C ILE A 238 -0.83 17.63 -38.08
N VAL A 239 -0.08 17.06 -39.01
CA VAL A 239 1.03 17.77 -39.66
C VAL A 239 0.52 18.41 -40.94
N ALA A 240 0.60 19.74 -41.02
CA ALA A 240 0.38 20.48 -42.24
C ALA A 240 1.70 20.67 -42.98
N ASN A 241 1.76 20.32 -44.27
CA ASN A 241 2.86 20.68 -45.14
C ASN A 241 2.43 21.74 -46.14
N LYS A 242 3.23 22.81 -46.23
CA LYS A 242 3.10 23.85 -47.25
C LYS A 242 4.49 24.30 -47.72
N ASN A 243 4.73 24.28 -49.03
CA ASN A 243 5.91 24.86 -49.68
C ASN A 243 7.26 24.45 -49.04
N GLY A 244 7.43 23.19 -48.66
CA GLY A 244 8.69 22.72 -48.05
C GLY A 244 8.81 22.98 -46.54
N LEU A 245 7.74 23.43 -45.88
CA LEU A 245 7.66 23.56 -44.42
C LEU A 245 6.55 22.66 -43.88
N SER A 246 6.90 21.76 -42.97
CA SER A 246 5.94 20.95 -42.21
C SER A 246 5.76 21.53 -40.82
N VAL A 247 4.50 21.65 -40.40
CA VAL A 247 4.08 22.28 -39.16
C VAL A 247 3.16 21.30 -38.43
N LEU A 248 3.55 20.91 -37.22
CA LEU A 248 2.73 20.06 -36.36
C LEU A 248 1.71 20.92 -35.62
N VAL A 249 0.43 20.62 -35.81
CA VAL A 249 -0.70 21.24 -35.11
C VAL A 249 -1.24 20.23 -34.11
N ARG A 250 -1.27 20.63 -32.83
CA ARG A 250 -1.82 19.82 -31.74
C ARG A 250 -2.94 20.56 -31.05
N TRP A 251 -3.96 19.80 -30.67
CA TRP A 251 -5.00 20.26 -29.77
C TRP A 251 -4.48 20.22 -28.33
N THR A 252 -4.54 21.35 -27.61
CA THR A 252 -4.08 21.44 -26.21
C THR A 252 -5.08 22.20 -25.34
N LEU A 253 -5.29 21.72 -24.11
CA LEU A 253 -6.05 22.41 -23.07
C LEU A 253 -5.08 23.25 -22.22
N GLU A 254 -5.08 24.57 -22.41
CA GLU A 254 -4.30 25.47 -21.56
C GLU A 254 -5.19 26.11 -20.50
N VAL A 255 -4.86 25.85 -19.24
CA VAL A 255 -5.42 26.58 -18.10
C VAL A 255 -4.43 27.70 -17.78
N SER A 256 -4.75 28.92 -18.22
CA SER A 256 -3.95 30.10 -17.87
C SER A 256 -4.53 30.74 -16.62
N ILE A 257 -3.71 30.89 -15.58
CA ILE A 257 -4.05 31.61 -14.35
C ILE A 257 -3.22 32.90 -14.35
N ALA A 258 -3.68 33.90 -15.09
CA ALA A 258 -3.00 35.19 -15.13
C ALA A 258 -3.47 36.08 -13.96
N GLY A 259 -2.52 36.68 -13.26
CA GLY A 259 -2.80 37.68 -12.22
C GLY A 259 -3.07 37.13 -10.81
N PHE A 260 -2.85 35.85 -10.51
CA PHE A 260 -3.06 35.30 -9.14
C PHE A 260 -2.04 35.80 -8.11
N LEU A 261 -0.79 36.00 -8.51
CA LEU A 261 0.32 36.42 -7.65
C LEU A 261 0.02 37.64 -6.74
N PRO A 262 -0.53 38.77 -7.24
CA PRO A 262 -0.85 39.92 -6.40
C PRO A 262 -1.93 39.65 -5.35
N TYR A 263 -2.75 38.61 -5.50
CA TYR A 263 -3.85 38.30 -4.59
C TYR A 263 -3.46 37.38 -3.41
N ILE A 264 -2.24 36.85 -3.41
CA ILE A 264 -1.74 36.01 -2.31
C ILE A 264 -1.68 36.79 -0.98
N ILE A 265 -1.26 38.06 -1.02
CA ILE A 265 -1.12 38.88 0.19
C ILE A 265 -2.52 39.18 0.79
N PRO A 266 -3.51 39.69 0.04
CA PRO A 266 -4.88 39.84 0.55
C PRO A 266 -5.51 38.55 1.07
N LEU A 267 -5.22 37.41 0.43
CA LEU A 267 -5.69 36.09 0.87
C LEU A 267 -5.16 35.75 2.28
N ALA A 268 -3.86 35.95 2.49
CA ALA A 268 -3.23 35.71 3.79
C ALA A 268 -3.83 36.63 4.87
N VAL A 269 -3.97 37.93 4.57
CA VAL A 269 -4.59 38.90 5.50
C VAL A 269 -6.03 38.52 5.83
N ALA A 270 -6.81 38.07 4.85
CA ALA A 270 -8.19 37.63 5.08
C ALA A 270 -8.28 36.37 5.94
N SER A 271 -7.35 35.42 5.80
CA SER A 271 -7.28 34.23 6.66
C SER A 271 -6.96 34.62 8.11
N LEU A 272 -6.05 35.58 8.32
CA LEU A 272 -5.73 36.12 9.64
C LEU A 272 -6.90 36.88 10.26
N MET A 273 -7.63 37.68 9.48
CA MET A 273 -8.86 38.33 9.94
C MET A 273 -9.91 37.29 10.35
N MET A 274 -10.05 36.20 9.59
CA MET A 274 -10.96 35.12 9.94
C MET A 274 -10.56 34.43 11.24
N TYR A 275 -9.26 34.23 11.44
CA TYR A 275 -8.71 33.71 12.70
C TYR A 275 -9.05 34.62 13.89
N ILE A 276 -8.83 35.93 13.77
CA ILE A 276 -9.12 36.89 14.85
C ILE A 276 -10.60 36.90 15.20
N THR A 277 -11.47 36.97 14.18
CA THR A 277 -12.93 36.99 14.38
C THR A 277 -13.43 35.71 15.03
N MET A 278 -13.03 34.54 14.52
CA MET A 278 -13.40 33.25 15.13
C MET A 278 -12.83 33.06 16.54
N SER A 279 -11.64 33.59 16.82
CA SER A 279 -11.10 33.59 18.18
C SER A 279 -11.90 34.46 19.13
N SER A 280 -12.46 35.59 18.65
CA SER A 280 -13.35 36.46 19.45
C SER A 280 -14.66 35.75 19.77
N VAL A 281 -15.29 35.14 18.75
CA VAL A 281 -16.54 34.37 18.91
C VAL A 281 -16.34 33.22 19.90
N TYR A 282 -15.18 32.56 19.84
CA TYR A 282 -14.81 31.52 20.80
C TYR A 282 -14.77 32.03 22.24
N GLU A 283 -14.16 33.19 22.51
CA GLU A 283 -14.09 33.73 23.88
C GLU A 283 -15.48 34.19 24.38
N GLU A 284 -16.29 34.81 23.52
CA GLU A 284 -17.66 35.23 23.86
C GLU A 284 -18.56 34.03 24.20
N ARG A 285 -18.49 32.96 23.41
CA ARG A 285 -19.33 31.76 23.56
C ARG A 285 -18.73 30.68 24.45
N LYS A 286 -17.61 30.95 25.09
CA LYS A 286 -16.89 30.00 25.95
C LYS A 286 -17.79 29.39 27.03
N ARG A 287 -18.64 30.20 27.67
CA ARG A 287 -19.58 29.74 28.71
C ARG A 287 -20.63 28.78 28.17
N GLU A 288 -21.13 29.03 26.96
CA GLU A 288 -22.11 28.16 26.28
C GLU A 288 -21.47 26.81 25.91
N LEU A 289 -20.27 26.86 25.31
CA LEU A 289 -19.50 25.66 24.96
C LEU A 289 -19.20 24.81 26.20
N PHE A 290 -18.84 25.43 27.32
CA PHE A 290 -18.68 24.74 28.59
C PHE A 290 -19.97 24.07 29.06
N THR A 291 -21.11 24.75 28.92
CA THR A 291 -22.41 24.19 29.30
C THR A 291 -22.76 22.97 28.43
N LEU A 292 -22.52 23.05 27.12
CA LEU A 292 -22.70 21.92 26.20
C LEU A 292 -21.76 20.75 26.52
N ALA A 293 -20.51 21.04 26.88
CA ALA A 293 -19.57 20.02 27.35
C ALA A 293 -20.07 19.34 28.64
N THR A 294 -20.63 20.08 29.59
CA THR A 294 -21.21 19.49 30.82
C THR A 294 -22.43 18.61 30.54
N LEU A 295 -23.16 18.88 29.47
CA LEU A 295 -24.28 18.04 29.01
C LEU A 295 -23.82 16.80 28.22
N GLY A 296 -22.52 16.64 27.97
CA GLY A 296 -21.95 15.46 27.32
C GLY A 296 -21.67 15.62 25.82
N LEU A 297 -21.54 16.85 25.30
CA LEU A 297 -21.17 17.06 23.90
C LEU A 297 -19.74 16.56 23.62
N ASP A 298 -19.61 15.57 22.74
CA ASP A 298 -18.32 15.00 22.30
C ASP A 298 -17.38 16.11 21.76
N PRO A 299 -16.11 16.16 22.18
CA PRO A 299 -15.10 17.07 21.64
C PRO A 299 -15.04 17.09 20.10
N ARG A 300 -15.27 15.96 19.42
CA ARG A 300 -15.29 15.91 17.95
C ARG A 300 -16.48 16.68 17.38
N ASN A 301 -17.65 16.49 17.97
CA ASN A 301 -18.88 17.18 17.56
C ASN A 301 -18.80 18.68 17.85
N MET A 302 -18.13 19.07 18.95
CA MET A 302 -17.85 20.47 19.25
C MET A 302 -16.94 21.13 18.20
N LEU A 303 -15.87 20.43 17.77
CA LEU A 303 -15.01 20.92 16.68
C LEU A 303 -15.82 21.10 15.39
N LEU A 304 -16.58 20.07 15.00
CA LEU A 304 -17.36 20.08 13.76
C LEU A 304 -18.41 21.18 13.77
N ALA A 305 -19.11 21.40 14.88
CA ALA A 305 -20.09 22.47 14.99
C ALA A 305 -19.46 23.84 14.75
N PHE A 306 -18.32 24.13 15.39
CA PHE A 306 -17.64 25.42 15.25
C PHE A 306 -17.04 25.62 13.86
N LEU A 307 -16.50 24.56 13.27
CA LEU A 307 -15.94 24.59 11.92
C LEU A 307 -17.03 24.78 10.85
N VAL A 308 -18.17 24.11 11.01
CA VAL A 308 -19.34 24.25 10.11
C VAL A 308 -19.92 25.66 10.22
N GLU A 309 -20.04 26.22 11.42
CA GLU A 309 -20.47 27.61 11.62
C GLU A 309 -19.54 28.58 10.88
N ALA A 310 -18.22 28.41 11.02
CA ALA A 310 -17.25 29.21 10.29
C ALA A 310 -17.38 29.06 8.78
N LEU A 311 -17.57 27.84 8.28
CA LEU A 311 -17.68 27.54 6.86
C LEU A 311 -18.97 28.08 6.26
N LEU A 312 -20.10 28.05 6.98
CA LEU A 312 -21.37 28.64 6.55
C LEU A 312 -21.26 30.17 6.42
N ILE A 313 -20.69 30.85 7.43
CA ILE A 313 -20.43 32.30 7.38
C ILE A 313 -19.47 32.61 6.23
N GLY A 314 -18.46 31.76 6.05
CA GLY A 314 -17.53 31.79 4.94
C GLY A 314 -18.19 31.74 3.57
N LEU A 315 -19.03 30.73 3.33
CA LEU A 315 -19.76 30.55 2.08
C LEU A 315 -20.64 31.77 1.79
N ILE A 316 -21.45 32.21 2.75
CA ILE A 316 -22.31 33.39 2.58
C ILE A 316 -21.46 34.62 2.22
N GLY A 317 -20.34 34.84 2.93
CA GLY A 317 -19.42 35.93 2.64
C GLY A 317 -18.79 35.85 1.25
N THR A 318 -18.46 34.65 0.77
CA THR A 318 -17.92 34.41 -0.57
C THR A 318 -18.96 34.66 -1.66
N PHE A 319 -20.21 34.23 -1.46
CA PHE A 319 -21.32 34.55 -2.33
C PHE A 319 -21.52 36.07 -2.43
N VAL A 320 -21.65 36.75 -1.29
CA VAL A 320 -21.85 38.20 -1.24
C VAL A 320 -20.68 38.95 -1.86
N GLY A 321 -19.44 38.53 -1.63
CA GLY A 321 -18.28 39.22 -2.22
C GLY A 321 -18.11 38.99 -3.72
N PHE A 322 -18.42 37.79 -4.23
CA PHE A 322 -18.40 37.52 -5.66
C PHE A 322 -19.45 38.37 -6.40
N PHE A 323 -20.72 38.28 -5.98
CA PHE A 323 -21.81 39.05 -6.60
C PHE A 323 -21.68 40.55 -6.33
N GLY A 324 -21.24 40.94 -5.14
CA GLY A 324 -21.02 42.34 -4.77
C GLY A 324 -19.98 43.02 -5.67
N THR A 325 -18.93 42.30 -6.07
CA THR A 325 -17.90 42.85 -6.97
C THR A 325 -18.45 43.07 -8.38
N TYR A 326 -19.33 42.19 -8.84
CA TYR A 326 -20.04 42.39 -10.09
C TYR A 326 -20.95 43.63 -10.06
N ILE A 327 -21.70 43.83 -8.97
CA ILE A 327 -22.56 45.01 -8.79
C ILE A 327 -21.71 46.29 -8.72
N ILE A 328 -20.61 46.26 -8.00
CA ILE A 328 -19.72 47.43 -7.85
C ILE A 328 -19.03 47.77 -9.18
N SER A 329 -18.51 46.76 -9.91
CA SER A 329 -17.86 46.99 -11.20
C SER A 329 -18.80 47.54 -12.27
N THR A 330 -20.03 47.03 -12.35
CA THR A 330 -21.07 47.56 -13.25
C THR A 330 -21.47 48.99 -12.88
N ALA A 331 -21.63 49.29 -11.58
CA ALA A 331 -21.89 50.65 -11.11
C ALA A 331 -20.73 51.61 -11.44
N LEU A 332 -19.48 51.15 -11.32
CA LEU A 332 -18.30 51.95 -11.61
C LEU A 332 -18.16 52.24 -13.11
N LEU A 333 -18.47 51.26 -13.97
CA LEU A 333 -18.53 51.43 -15.43
C LEU A 333 -19.62 52.43 -15.84
N ALA A 334 -20.80 52.35 -15.22
CA ALA A 334 -21.87 53.31 -15.46
C ALA A 334 -21.43 54.72 -15.06
N LEU A 335 -20.77 54.88 -13.90
CA LEU A 335 -20.25 56.15 -13.44
C LEU A 335 -19.14 56.72 -14.34
N SER A 336 -18.21 55.88 -14.81
CA SER A 336 -17.14 56.33 -15.70
C SER A 336 -17.67 56.77 -17.06
N SER A 337 -18.71 56.11 -17.58
CA SER A 337 -19.37 56.52 -18.82
C SER A 337 -20.02 57.90 -18.71
N LEU A 338 -20.54 58.23 -17.51
CA LEU A 338 -21.18 59.50 -17.20
C LEU A 338 -20.15 60.64 -17.06
N LEU A 339 -18.96 60.33 -16.55
CA LEU A 339 -17.86 61.28 -16.34
C LEU A 339 -16.94 61.45 -17.57
N LYS A 340 -17.16 60.71 -18.66
CA LYS A 340 -16.34 60.74 -19.91
C LYS A 340 -14.83 60.56 -19.66
N VAL A 341 -14.46 59.79 -18.65
CA VAL A 341 -13.07 59.43 -18.39
C VAL A 341 -12.78 58.13 -19.12
N GLU A 342 -11.76 58.10 -19.98
CA GLU A 342 -11.23 56.85 -20.55
C GLU A 342 -10.66 55.99 -19.42
N THR A 343 -11.45 55.01 -18.98
CA THR A 343 -11.00 54.05 -17.96
C THR A 343 -10.38 52.86 -18.67
N ALA A 344 -9.07 52.76 -18.50
CA ALA A 344 -8.30 51.62 -18.96
C ALA A 344 -8.63 50.40 -18.07
N PHE A 345 -9.22 49.37 -18.68
CA PHE A 345 -9.24 47.97 -18.20
C PHE A 345 -10.06 47.64 -16.92
N TYR A 346 -11.39 47.52 -17.04
CA TYR A 346 -12.20 46.69 -16.13
C TYR A 346 -12.81 45.50 -16.90
N TYR A 347 -11.97 44.58 -17.37
CA TYR A 347 -12.47 43.33 -17.92
C TYR A 347 -12.80 42.38 -16.77
N VAL A 348 -14.02 42.49 -16.24
CA VAL A 348 -14.60 41.41 -15.42
C VAL A 348 -14.96 40.28 -16.38
N SER A 349 -14.10 39.25 -16.46
CA SER A 349 -14.39 38.09 -17.30
C SER A 349 -15.51 37.28 -16.66
N TRP A 350 -16.66 37.23 -17.33
CA TRP A 350 -17.78 36.37 -16.96
C TRP A 350 -17.44 34.91 -17.32
N SER A 351 -16.65 34.26 -16.47
CA SER A 351 -16.32 32.85 -16.60
C SER A 351 -17.01 32.08 -15.47
N PRO A 352 -17.87 31.09 -15.78
CA PRO A 352 -18.42 30.17 -14.77
C PRO A 352 -17.34 29.50 -13.93
N LEU A 353 -16.14 29.33 -14.49
CA LEU A 353 -15.00 28.76 -13.79
C LEU A 353 -14.46 29.68 -12.70
N SER A 354 -14.48 31.01 -12.91
CA SER A 354 -14.06 31.99 -11.91
C SER A 354 -14.97 31.97 -10.68
N PHE A 355 -16.26 31.65 -10.85
CA PHE A 355 -17.18 31.44 -9.73
C PHE A 355 -16.78 30.22 -8.88
N PHE A 356 -16.53 29.07 -9.52
CA PHE A 356 -16.10 27.87 -8.79
C PHE A 356 -14.73 28.06 -8.14
N ALA A 357 -13.79 28.74 -8.80
CA ALA A 357 -12.49 29.06 -8.24
C ALA A 357 -12.61 30.00 -7.02
N ALA A 358 -13.44 31.04 -7.11
CA ALA A 358 -13.72 31.95 -6.00
C ALA A 358 -14.37 31.22 -4.81
N LEU A 359 -15.29 30.29 -5.07
CA LEU A 359 -15.91 29.45 -4.05
C LEU A 359 -14.88 28.55 -3.37
N PHE A 360 -14.05 27.85 -4.15
CA PHE A 360 -13.01 26.97 -3.64
C PHE A 360 -12.00 27.73 -2.77
N ILE A 361 -11.46 28.85 -3.27
CA ILE A 361 -10.48 29.67 -2.55
C ILE A 361 -11.12 30.29 -1.30
N GLY A 362 -12.37 30.71 -1.38
CA GLY A 362 -13.14 31.20 -0.22
C GLY A 362 -13.23 30.15 0.89
N VAL A 363 -13.65 28.93 0.54
CA VAL A 363 -13.73 27.80 1.49
C VAL A 363 -12.37 27.50 2.10
N VAL A 364 -11.32 27.41 1.29
CA VAL A 364 -9.95 27.14 1.78
C VAL A 364 -9.48 28.22 2.76
N THR A 365 -9.72 29.48 2.45
CA THR A 365 -9.33 30.61 3.31
C THR A 365 -10.05 30.57 4.67
N VAL A 366 -11.35 30.29 4.63
CA VAL A 366 -12.20 30.19 5.81
C VAL A 366 -11.79 29.01 6.68
N PHE A 367 -11.52 27.87 6.05
CA PHE A 367 -11.04 26.67 6.73
C PHE A 367 -9.71 26.95 7.44
N LEU A 368 -8.73 27.54 6.75
CA LEU A 368 -7.42 27.86 7.33
C LEU A 368 -7.53 28.83 8.52
N GLY A 369 -8.37 29.87 8.42
CA GLY A 369 -8.57 30.83 9.51
C GLY A 369 -9.37 30.27 10.69
N GLY A 370 -10.40 29.46 10.42
CA GLY A 370 -11.32 28.91 11.42
C GLY A 370 -10.83 27.62 12.11
N TYR A 371 -9.83 26.93 11.55
CA TYR A 371 -9.36 25.65 12.06
C TYR A 371 -8.72 25.75 13.45
N ILE A 372 -7.83 26.73 13.67
CA ILE A 372 -7.13 26.88 14.97
C ILE A 372 -8.13 27.20 16.11
N PRO A 373 -9.06 28.17 15.97
CA PRO A 373 -10.09 28.42 16.98
C PRO A 373 -11.00 27.20 17.21
N SER A 374 -11.33 26.43 16.17
CA SER A 374 -12.14 25.22 16.30
C SER A 374 -11.46 24.12 17.15
N ILE A 375 -10.15 23.96 17.03
CA ILE A 375 -9.38 23.05 17.89
C ILE A 375 -9.34 23.57 19.34
N ARG A 376 -9.20 24.89 19.54
CA ARG A 376 -9.25 25.47 20.89
C ARG A 376 -10.62 25.24 21.54
N ALA A 377 -11.69 25.35 20.77
CA ALA A 377 -13.05 24.99 21.20
C ALA A 377 -13.14 23.52 21.62
N GLN A 378 -12.65 22.59 20.80
CA GLN A 378 -12.58 21.17 21.15
C GLN A 378 -11.88 20.92 22.50
N GLY A 379 -10.79 21.64 22.79
CA GLY A 379 -10.05 21.54 24.04
C GLY A 379 -10.88 21.85 25.29
N LEU A 380 -11.92 22.70 25.17
CA LEU A 380 -12.83 22.99 26.28
C LEU A 380 -13.72 21.80 26.65
N SER A 381 -14.22 21.06 25.65
CA SER A 381 -15.05 19.87 25.89
C SER A 381 -14.28 18.77 26.63
N LEU A 382 -12.97 18.69 26.42
CA LEU A 382 -12.13 17.77 27.17
C LEU A 382 -12.03 18.10 28.66
N MET A 383 -12.42 19.30 29.11
CA MET A 383 -12.34 19.76 30.50
C MET A 383 -10.95 19.51 31.14
N GLY A 384 -9.88 19.68 30.36
CA GLY A 384 -8.51 19.42 30.80
C GLY A 384 -8.12 17.93 30.87
N ARG A 385 -8.99 17.01 30.45
CA ARG A 385 -8.66 15.59 30.31
C ARG A 385 -7.75 15.37 29.10
N ALA A 386 -6.72 14.56 29.26
CA ALA A 386 -5.89 14.14 28.14
C ALA A 386 -6.71 13.26 27.18
N LYS A 387 -6.48 13.44 25.86
CA LYS A 387 -7.06 12.58 24.83
C LYS A 387 -6.56 11.14 25.05
N THR A 388 -7.46 10.21 25.32
CA THR A 388 -7.15 8.81 25.60
C THR A 388 -7.18 7.97 24.31
N ARG A 389 -6.16 7.12 24.11
CA ARG A 389 -6.01 6.21 22.94
C ARG A 389 -6.99 5.04 23.00
N GLU A 390 -7.91 4.84 22.07
CA GLU A 390 -8.80 3.67 22.13
C GLU A 390 -8.01 2.34 22.05
N LEU A 391 -8.13 1.48 23.07
CA LEU A 391 -7.40 0.21 23.18
C LEU A 391 -8.17 -0.99 22.62
N ALA A 392 -9.45 -0.80 22.28
CA ALA A 392 -10.34 -1.88 21.87
C ALA A 392 -9.76 -2.67 20.68
N GLY A 393 -9.14 -2.01 19.70
CA GLY A 393 -8.56 -2.63 18.51
C GLY A 393 -7.29 -3.45 18.73
N GLU A 394 -6.64 -3.34 19.89
CA GLU A 394 -5.32 -3.93 20.17
C GLU A 394 -5.40 -5.22 21.00
N LEU A 395 -6.61 -5.59 21.41
CA LEU A 395 -6.87 -6.77 22.23
C LEU A 395 -6.93 -8.04 21.36
N ILE A 396 -6.14 -9.05 21.74
CA ILE A 396 -6.16 -10.37 21.12
C ILE A 396 -7.29 -11.17 21.79
N ILE A 397 -8.18 -11.76 20.99
CA ILE A 397 -9.32 -12.53 21.51
C ILE A 397 -9.02 -14.02 21.36
N GLU A 398 -8.95 -14.72 22.49
CA GLU A 398 -8.79 -16.18 22.55
C GLU A 398 -9.97 -16.79 23.31
N GLY A 399 -10.92 -17.37 22.57
CA GLY A 399 -12.13 -17.96 23.15
C GLY A 399 -12.99 -16.93 23.91
N GLU A 400 -13.18 -17.17 25.22
CA GLU A 400 -13.93 -16.30 26.14
C GLU A 400 -13.07 -15.19 26.77
N ASN A 401 -11.77 -15.16 26.49
CA ASN A 401 -10.83 -14.23 27.09
C ASN A 401 -10.32 -13.19 26.09
N ALA A 402 -10.13 -11.96 26.57
CA ALA A 402 -9.37 -10.90 25.91
C ALA A 402 -7.99 -10.79 26.56
N ILE A 403 -6.96 -10.72 25.73
CA ILE A 403 -5.56 -10.66 26.13
C ILE A 403 -4.97 -9.33 25.64
N PHE A 404 -4.39 -8.57 26.57
CA PHE A 404 -3.63 -7.36 26.28
C PHE A 404 -2.15 -7.63 26.56
N GLN A 405 -1.30 -7.53 25.55
CA GLN A 405 0.15 -7.68 25.71
C GLN A 405 0.77 -6.34 26.15
N LEU A 406 1.47 -6.36 27.28
CA LEU A 406 2.17 -5.19 27.80
C LEU A 406 3.54 -5.06 27.13
N PRO A 407 4.03 -3.83 26.88
CA PRO A 407 5.25 -3.58 26.11
C PRO A 407 6.52 -3.80 26.94
N ILE A 408 6.73 -5.01 27.46
CA ILE A 408 7.91 -5.38 28.24
C ILE A 408 8.44 -6.76 27.83
N ARG A 409 9.76 -6.86 27.73
CA ARG A 409 10.51 -8.08 27.43
C ARG A 409 11.72 -8.12 28.35
N GLU A 410 11.77 -9.10 29.25
CA GLU A 410 12.82 -9.21 30.27
C GLU A 410 13.41 -10.61 30.34
N THR A 411 14.58 -10.75 30.96
CA THR A 411 15.24 -12.05 31.13
C THR A 411 14.67 -12.82 32.31
N LEU A 412 14.70 -14.16 32.27
CA LEU A 412 14.22 -15.01 33.38
C LEU A 412 14.91 -14.75 34.73
N GLN A 413 16.15 -14.29 34.72
CA GLN A 413 16.88 -13.95 35.94
C GLN A 413 16.20 -12.82 36.73
N ASN A 414 15.51 -11.91 36.02
CA ASN A 414 14.79 -10.79 36.62
C ASN A 414 13.32 -11.11 36.89
N SER A 415 12.88 -12.37 36.76
CA SER A 415 11.48 -12.79 36.96
C SER A 415 10.90 -12.37 38.31
N GLU A 416 11.67 -12.53 39.39
CA GLU A 416 11.24 -12.14 40.74
C GLU A 416 11.12 -10.62 40.89
N LEU A 417 12.09 -9.88 40.33
CA LEU A 417 12.07 -8.42 40.33
C LEU A 417 10.84 -7.90 39.56
N LEU A 418 10.54 -8.52 38.41
CA LEU A 418 9.37 -8.17 37.61
C LEU A 418 8.06 -8.53 38.31
N TYR A 419 7.98 -9.68 38.98
CA TYR A 419 6.83 -10.07 39.79
C TYR A 419 6.58 -9.09 40.95
N GLU A 420 7.63 -8.77 41.73
CA GLU A 420 7.51 -7.82 42.84
C GLU A 420 7.08 -6.45 42.36
N TYR A 421 7.69 -5.95 41.28
CA TYR A 421 7.30 -4.69 40.67
C TYR A 421 5.85 -4.72 40.18
N SER A 422 5.44 -5.78 39.49
CA SER A 422 4.07 -5.93 38.97
C SER A 422 3.03 -5.99 40.09
N LYS A 423 3.37 -6.65 41.21
CA LYS A 423 2.52 -6.69 42.41
C LYS A 423 2.45 -5.31 43.08
N GLU A 424 3.57 -4.58 43.11
CA GLU A 424 3.64 -3.23 43.67
C GLU A 424 2.87 -2.21 42.80
N THR A 425 2.95 -2.31 41.46
CA THR A 425 2.23 -1.44 40.53
C THR A 425 0.73 -1.67 40.63
N LEU A 426 0.27 -2.93 40.72
CA LEU A 426 -1.14 -3.24 40.94
C LEU A 426 -1.68 -2.67 42.26
N ARG A 427 -0.85 -2.57 43.30
CA ARG A 427 -1.21 -1.90 44.57
C ARG A 427 -1.21 -0.37 44.47
N LYS A 428 -0.41 0.20 43.57
CA LYS A 428 -0.34 1.66 43.32
C LYS A 428 -1.50 2.16 42.46
N ILE A 429 -2.02 1.30 41.56
CA ILE A 429 -3.23 1.60 40.80
C ILE A 429 -4.36 1.89 41.78
N SER A 430 -5.12 2.96 41.49
CA SER A 430 -6.05 3.54 42.47
C SER A 430 -6.95 2.49 43.14
N LEU A 431 -7.12 2.60 44.46
CA LEU A 431 -8.00 1.75 45.31
C LEU A 431 -9.46 1.65 44.81
N ARG A 432 -9.84 2.52 43.86
CA ARG A 432 -11.17 2.54 43.23
C ARG A 432 -11.29 1.64 42.01
N LEU A 433 -10.17 1.21 41.41
CA LEU A 433 -10.13 0.41 40.19
C LEU A 433 -9.76 -1.05 40.44
N VAL A 434 -8.93 -1.33 41.45
CA VAL A 434 -8.50 -2.69 41.81
C VAL A 434 -8.70 -2.90 43.31
N ASP A 435 -9.26 -4.05 43.70
CA ASP A 435 -9.36 -4.43 45.12
C ASP A 435 -7.99 -4.93 45.64
N PRO A 436 -7.31 -4.24 46.57
CA PRO A 436 -6.00 -4.63 47.07
C PRO A 436 -5.97 -5.99 47.77
N HIS A 437 -7.10 -6.40 48.36
CA HIS A 437 -7.19 -7.66 49.12
C HIS A 437 -7.38 -8.87 48.20
N SER A 438 -7.81 -8.62 46.96
CA SER A 438 -7.96 -9.64 45.93
C SER A 438 -6.63 -10.02 45.24
N ILE A 439 -5.57 -9.19 45.40
CA ILE A 439 -4.29 -9.38 44.72
C ILE A 439 -3.57 -10.59 45.31
N LYS A 440 -3.65 -11.71 44.60
CA LYS A 440 -2.95 -12.96 44.93
C LYS A 440 -1.99 -13.29 43.80
N GLY A 441 -0.72 -13.44 44.14
CA GLY A 441 0.33 -13.73 43.17
C GLY A 441 1.01 -15.05 43.48
N GLU A 442 1.21 -15.87 42.45
CA GLU A 442 1.95 -17.11 42.52
C GLU A 442 3.16 -17.00 41.57
N ILE A 443 4.34 -17.31 42.07
CA ILE A 443 5.54 -17.50 41.24
C ILE A 443 5.78 -19.01 41.13
N TYR A 444 5.93 -19.48 39.90
CA TYR A 444 6.31 -20.85 39.61
C TYR A 444 7.83 -20.98 39.62
N GLY A 445 8.34 -22.15 39.97
CA GLY A 445 9.78 -22.42 40.03
C GLY A 445 10.48 -22.32 38.67
N ASP A 446 9.76 -22.23 37.56
CA ASP A 446 10.29 -21.97 36.21
C ASP A 446 10.47 -20.48 35.88
N GLY A 447 10.11 -19.57 36.80
CA GLY A 447 10.21 -18.12 36.62
C GLY A 447 8.99 -17.46 35.98
N THR A 448 7.99 -18.25 35.56
CA THR A 448 6.67 -17.70 35.20
C THR A 448 5.92 -17.29 36.46
N PHE A 449 4.98 -16.36 36.32
CA PHE A 449 4.16 -15.95 37.45
C PHE A 449 2.76 -15.57 37.00
N SER A 450 1.80 -15.69 37.91
CA SER A 450 0.45 -15.20 37.72
C SER A 450 0.04 -14.32 38.90
N ILE A 451 -0.59 -13.18 38.62
CA ILE A 451 -1.16 -12.30 39.63
C ILE A 451 -2.65 -12.14 39.32
N SER A 452 -3.48 -12.78 40.13
CA SER A 452 -4.93 -12.65 40.07
C SER A 452 -5.36 -11.43 40.85
N PHE A 453 -6.23 -10.61 40.27
CA PHE A 453 -6.82 -9.45 40.92
C PHE A 453 -8.25 -9.21 40.42
N MET A 454 -9.09 -8.58 41.22
CA MET A 454 -10.42 -8.16 40.83
C MET A 454 -10.43 -6.68 40.47
N ALA A 455 -10.79 -6.38 39.22
CA ALA A 455 -11.10 -5.04 38.79
C ALA A 455 -12.51 -4.66 39.26
N LEU A 456 -12.64 -3.46 39.83
CA LEU A 456 -13.89 -2.93 40.36
C LEU A 456 -14.59 -2.10 39.27
N GLY A 457 -15.84 -2.45 38.97
CA GLY A 457 -16.67 -1.70 38.06
C GLY A 457 -17.26 -0.43 38.66
N SER A 458 -17.99 0.34 37.83
CA SER A 458 -18.63 1.59 38.27
C SER A 458 -19.55 1.33 39.47
N GLY A 459 -19.24 1.94 40.61
CA GLY A 459 -20.02 1.79 41.86
C GLY A 459 -19.71 0.54 42.69
N GLN A 460 -18.60 -0.18 42.46
CA GLN A 460 -18.16 -1.37 43.22
C GLN A 460 -19.13 -2.57 43.19
N SER A 461 -20.11 -2.58 42.28
CA SER A 461 -21.11 -3.65 42.16
C SER A 461 -20.72 -4.77 41.19
N VAL A 462 -19.75 -4.52 40.31
CA VAL A 462 -19.27 -5.48 39.31
C VAL A 462 -17.82 -5.82 39.62
N PHE A 463 -17.53 -7.10 39.81
CA PHE A 463 -16.19 -7.62 40.02
C PHE A 463 -15.74 -8.36 38.76
N ILE A 464 -14.68 -7.86 38.13
CA ILE A 464 -14.16 -8.45 36.90
C ILE A 464 -12.86 -9.18 37.27
N PRO A 465 -12.81 -10.52 37.14
CA PRO A 465 -11.59 -11.26 37.42
C PRO A 465 -10.57 -10.99 36.31
N CYS A 466 -9.40 -10.49 36.70
CA CYS A 466 -8.29 -10.23 35.80
C CYS A 466 -7.06 -11.02 36.28
N VAL A 467 -6.27 -11.52 35.34
CA VAL A 467 -5.03 -12.23 35.63
C VAL A 467 -3.91 -11.59 34.84
N LEU A 468 -2.91 -11.06 35.53
CA LEU A 468 -1.65 -10.65 34.93
C LEU A 468 -0.73 -11.87 34.87
N LYS A 469 -0.27 -12.26 33.69
CA LYS A 469 0.59 -13.42 33.48
C LYS A 469 1.96 -12.98 32.97
N GLY A 470 3.01 -13.44 33.64
CA GLY A 470 4.37 -13.45 33.13
C GLY A 470 4.61 -14.76 32.41
N GLU A 471 4.42 -14.77 31.09
CA GLU A 471 4.57 -15.95 30.24
C GLU A 471 5.97 -16.02 29.66
N ARG A 472 6.50 -17.23 29.60
CA ARG A 472 7.85 -17.48 29.07
C ARG A 472 7.77 -17.79 27.57
N SER A 473 8.54 -17.05 26.78
CA SER A 473 8.80 -17.33 25.37
C SER A 473 10.31 -17.46 25.20
N GLU A 474 10.81 -18.69 25.09
CA GLU A 474 12.26 -19.01 25.04
C GLU A 474 13.01 -18.48 26.28
N ASP A 475 13.92 -17.53 26.10
CA ASP A 475 14.72 -16.89 27.17
C ASP A 475 14.11 -15.56 27.66
N ILE A 476 12.95 -15.17 27.13
CA ILE A 476 12.31 -13.88 27.38
C ILE A 476 10.99 -14.09 28.13
N LEU A 477 10.79 -13.29 29.17
CA LEU A 477 9.54 -13.18 29.89
C LEU A 477 8.71 -12.02 29.30
N THR A 478 7.50 -12.33 28.85
CA THR A 478 6.52 -11.36 28.36
C THR A 478 5.38 -11.23 29.37
N LEU A 479 4.76 -10.06 29.41
CA LEU A 479 3.71 -9.76 30.38
C LEU A 479 2.39 -9.52 29.64
N SER A 480 1.34 -10.22 30.06
CA SER A 480 0.00 -10.10 29.45
C SER A 480 -1.09 -9.99 30.51
N VAL A 481 -2.13 -9.21 30.22
CA VAL A 481 -3.33 -9.11 31.07
C VAL A 481 -4.46 -9.88 30.40
N VAL A 482 -5.04 -10.83 31.12
CA VAL A 482 -6.16 -11.67 30.67
C VAL A 482 -7.42 -11.30 31.44
N PHE A 483 -8.51 -11.06 30.74
CA PHE A 483 -9.83 -10.75 31.33
C PHE A 483 -10.97 -11.24 30.42
N PRO A 484 -12.22 -11.38 30.90
CA PRO A 484 -13.32 -11.90 30.08
C PRO A 484 -13.71 -10.94 28.94
N LYS A 485 -13.97 -11.50 27.75
CA LYS A 485 -14.27 -10.76 26.51
C LYS A 485 -15.45 -9.80 26.64
N SER A 486 -16.46 -10.15 27.45
CA SER A 486 -17.66 -9.33 27.70
C SER A 486 -17.35 -7.91 28.21
N TYR A 487 -16.15 -7.68 28.74
CA TYR A 487 -15.74 -6.41 29.29
C TYR A 487 -14.73 -5.63 28.43
N ARG A 488 -14.53 -6.02 27.15
CA ARG A 488 -13.61 -5.36 26.20
C ARG A 488 -13.81 -3.84 26.09
N GLU A 489 -15.05 -3.39 26.09
CA GLU A 489 -15.41 -1.97 25.92
C GLU A 489 -15.55 -1.25 27.26
N TYR A 490 -15.30 -1.94 28.38
CA TYR A 490 -15.53 -1.40 29.71
C TYR A 490 -14.45 -0.36 30.07
N GLU A 491 -14.87 0.86 30.39
CA GLU A 491 -13.97 2.01 30.57
C GLU A 491 -12.94 1.77 31.69
N GLN A 492 -13.35 1.12 32.78
CA GLN A 492 -12.50 0.81 33.93
C GLN A 492 -11.36 -0.13 33.55
N ILE A 493 -11.63 -1.15 32.72
CA ILE A 493 -10.57 -2.04 32.22
C ILE A 493 -9.60 -1.24 31.36
N ASN A 494 -10.12 -0.43 30.44
CA ASN A 494 -9.27 0.40 29.59
C ASN A 494 -8.40 1.37 30.40
N ARG A 495 -8.88 1.90 31.53
CA ARG A 495 -8.07 2.72 32.45
C ARG A 495 -6.99 1.88 33.14
N ILE A 496 -7.34 0.70 33.66
CA ILE A 496 -6.37 -0.21 34.30
C ILE A 496 -5.27 -0.62 33.32
N LEU A 497 -5.62 -0.98 32.09
CA LEU A 497 -4.64 -1.38 31.06
C LEU A 497 -3.67 -0.23 30.74
N ARG A 498 -4.16 1.01 30.62
CA ARG A 498 -3.30 2.20 30.41
C ARG A 498 -2.37 2.47 31.59
N ASP A 499 -2.92 2.42 32.80
CA ASP A 499 -2.14 2.70 34.01
C ASP A 499 -1.04 1.64 34.14
N LEU A 500 -1.38 0.37 33.92
CA LEU A 500 -0.41 -0.73 33.87
C LEU A 500 0.66 -0.50 32.80
N GLU A 501 0.27 -0.19 31.56
CA GLU A 501 1.21 0.12 30.47
C GLU A 501 2.16 1.26 30.85
N ALA A 502 1.63 2.36 31.38
CA ALA A 502 2.41 3.52 31.80
C ALA A 502 3.38 3.20 32.96
N TYR A 503 2.94 2.44 33.95
CA TYR A 503 3.81 2.04 35.08
C TYR A 503 4.87 1.03 34.64
N ILE A 504 4.53 0.06 33.80
CA ILE A 504 5.46 -1.01 33.40
C ILE A 504 6.66 -0.48 32.61
N ILE A 505 6.50 0.60 31.85
CA ILE A 505 7.63 1.30 31.19
C ILE A 505 8.70 1.73 32.22
N GLY A 506 8.29 2.04 33.45
CA GLY A 506 9.18 2.42 34.56
C GLY A 506 9.98 1.28 35.18
N PHE A 507 9.72 0.01 34.82
CA PHE A 507 10.38 -1.16 35.41
C PHE A 507 11.91 -1.10 35.27
N SER A 508 12.42 -0.72 34.10
CA SER A 508 13.87 -0.64 33.84
C SER A 508 14.59 0.24 34.86
N SER A 509 14.04 1.42 35.13
CA SER A 509 14.58 2.37 36.12
C SER A 509 14.52 1.83 37.56
N TRP A 510 13.45 1.13 37.92
CA TRP A 510 13.28 0.53 39.24
C TRP A 510 14.26 -0.64 39.43
N ARG A 511 14.39 -1.51 38.43
CA ARG A 511 15.34 -2.63 38.42
C ARG A 511 16.77 -2.12 38.59
N ASP A 512 17.17 -1.10 37.84
CA ASP A 512 18.52 -0.55 37.90
C ASP A 512 18.83 0.08 39.27
N MET A 513 17.82 0.65 39.95
CA MET A 513 17.97 1.11 41.34
C MET A 513 18.21 -0.07 42.30
N GLN A 514 17.50 -1.19 42.13
CA GLN A 514 17.67 -2.38 42.96
C GLN A 514 19.03 -3.07 42.71
N LEU A 515 19.51 -3.10 41.47
CA LEU A 515 20.74 -3.78 41.08
C LEU A 515 22.02 -2.98 41.36
N LYS A 516 21.96 -1.64 41.41
CA LYS A 516 23.13 -0.75 41.60
C LYS A 516 23.98 -1.04 42.86
N MET A 517 23.50 -1.83 43.82
CA MET A 517 24.23 -2.18 45.05
C MET A 517 25.08 -3.45 44.99
N ARG A 518 25.13 -4.22 43.89
CA ARG A 518 25.79 -5.53 43.90
C ARG A 518 26.58 -5.84 42.64
N ILE A 519 27.62 -5.06 42.35
CA ILE A 519 28.60 -5.40 41.31
C ILE A 519 29.64 -6.33 41.93
N ILE A 520 29.42 -7.65 41.83
CA ILE A 520 30.44 -8.66 42.09
C ILE A 520 30.92 -9.15 40.72
N ARG A 521 32.21 -8.98 40.44
CA ARG A 521 32.84 -9.55 39.25
C ARG A 521 32.95 -11.06 39.44
N GLU A 522 32.07 -11.83 38.83
CA GLU A 522 32.25 -13.27 38.73
C GLU A 522 33.10 -13.62 37.50
N THR A 523 34.10 -14.49 37.69
CA THR A 523 34.86 -15.10 36.60
C THR A 523 33.92 -15.93 35.72
N PRO A 524 34.08 -15.93 34.38
CA PRO A 524 33.25 -16.73 33.48
C PRO A 524 33.37 -18.22 33.87
N LYS A 525 32.25 -18.80 34.30
CA LYS A 525 32.19 -20.21 34.68
C LYS A 525 32.31 -21.08 33.42
N LYS A 526 33.09 -22.15 33.51
CA LYS A 526 33.28 -23.15 32.45
C LYS A 526 31.91 -23.72 32.06
N GLN A 527 31.62 -23.87 30.77
CA GLN A 527 30.39 -24.53 30.30
C GLN A 527 30.38 -25.97 30.84
N LYS A 528 29.41 -26.29 31.70
CA LYS A 528 29.22 -27.60 32.30
C LYS A 528 28.57 -28.55 31.29
N THR A 529 28.92 -29.83 31.37
CA THR A 529 28.28 -30.87 30.54
C THR A 529 26.89 -31.22 31.08
N MET A 530 26.00 -31.78 30.24
CA MET A 530 24.63 -32.14 30.63
C MET A 530 24.56 -32.99 31.89
N ASP A 531 25.42 -34.00 32.01
CA ASP A 531 25.45 -34.91 33.16
C ASP A 531 25.91 -34.17 34.44
N GLU A 532 26.87 -33.24 34.34
CA GLU A 532 27.29 -32.39 35.46
C GLU A 532 26.17 -31.42 35.91
N ILE A 533 25.38 -30.91 34.97
CA ILE A 533 24.23 -30.04 35.25
C ILE A 533 23.12 -30.84 35.95
N LEU A 534 22.82 -32.05 35.47
CA LEU A 534 21.82 -32.94 36.07
C LEU A 534 22.19 -33.37 37.49
N ASP A 535 23.46 -33.69 37.74
CA ASP A 535 23.94 -34.07 39.07
C ASP A 535 23.86 -32.90 40.07
N GLU A 536 24.21 -31.69 39.63
CA GLU A 536 24.09 -30.47 40.45
C GLU A 536 22.62 -30.15 40.77
N ILE A 537 21.73 -30.31 39.79
CA ILE A 537 20.28 -30.16 39.97
C ILE A 537 19.74 -31.20 40.96
N LYS A 538 20.12 -32.48 40.83
CA LYS A 538 19.69 -33.54 41.76
C LYS A 538 20.16 -33.27 43.18
N ALA A 539 21.39 -32.77 43.35
CA ALA A 539 21.91 -32.35 44.65
C ALA A 539 21.08 -31.20 45.25
N LEU A 540 20.78 -30.17 44.46
CA LEU A 540 19.95 -29.04 44.89
C LEU A 540 18.52 -29.46 45.23
N ILE A 541 17.88 -30.32 44.43
CA ILE A 541 16.55 -30.86 44.70
C ILE A 541 16.54 -31.64 46.02
N LYS A 542 17.59 -32.43 46.31
CA LYS A 542 17.73 -33.14 47.57
C LYS A 542 17.83 -32.18 48.76
N GLU A 543 18.64 -31.14 48.65
CA GLU A 543 18.75 -30.09 49.68
C GLU A 543 17.41 -29.36 49.91
N ILE A 544 16.67 -29.05 48.84
CA ILE A 544 15.35 -28.43 48.92
C ILE A 544 14.35 -29.37 49.62
N LYS A 545 14.35 -30.67 49.29
CA LYS A 545 13.50 -31.68 49.96
C LYS A 545 13.82 -31.79 51.45
N ASP A 546 15.10 -31.74 51.83
CA ASP A 546 15.53 -31.76 53.24
C ASP A 546 15.11 -30.48 53.98
N LEU A 547 15.18 -29.31 53.35
CA LEU A 547 14.70 -28.05 53.92
C LEU A 547 13.18 -28.05 54.09
N ASN A 548 12.42 -28.54 53.11
CA ASN A 548 10.97 -28.71 53.21
C ASN A 548 10.59 -29.68 54.34
N ARG A 549 11.34 -30.77 54.53
CA ARG A 549 11.13 -31.70 55.65
C ARG A 549 11.34 -31.00 56.99
N LYS A 550 12.38 -30.18 57.13
CA LYS A 550 12.64 -29.38 58.34
C LYS A 550 11.53 -28.35 58.59
N LEU A 551 10.99 -27.74 57.54
CA LEU A 551 9.87 -26.80 57.62
C LEU A 551 8.57 -27.50 58.05
N GLY A 552 8.29 -28.70 57.54
CA GLY A 552 7.14 -29.51 58.00
C GLY A 552 7.27 -29.92 59.48
N ILE A 553 8.48 -30.23 59.95
CA ILE A 553 8.74 -30.48 61.38
C ILE A 553 8.46 -29.21 62.20
N LEU A 554 8.88 -28.04 61.72
CA LEU A 554 8.60 -26.76 62.38
C LEU A 554 7.08 -26.48 62.47
N GLU A 555 6.33 -26.74 61.41
CA GLU A 555 4.86 -26.58 61.39
C GLU A 555 4.17 -27.50 62.40
N SER A 556 4.63 -28.76 62.54
CA SER A 556 4.11 -29.69 63.55
C SER A 556 4.36 -29.23 64.99
N GLN A 557 5.35 -28.36 65.20
CA GLN A 557 5.74 -27.81 66.51
C GLN A 557 5.17 -26.42 66.78
N LYS A 558 4.36 -25.86 65.88
CA LYS A 558 3.78 -24.51 65.99
C LYS A 558 3.09 -24.24 67.33
N GLY A 559 2.44 -25.23 67.93
CA GLY A 559 1.77 -25.10 69.23
C GLY A 559 2.70 -25.08 70.46
N ARG A 560 4.00 -25.36 70.31
CA ARG A 560 4.99 -25.41 71.40
C ARG A 560 5.98 -24.22 71.39
N LEU A 561 5.92 -23.38 70.37
CA LEU A 561 6.83 -22.27 70.15
C LEU A 561 6.10 -20.94 70.33
N THR A 562 6.79 -19.92 70.83
CA THR A 562 6.32 -18.53 70.77
C THR A 562 6.17 -18.09 69.31
N GLU A 563 5.16 -17.28 68.98
CA GLU A 563 4.90 -16.83 67.59
C GLU A 563 6.13 -16.19 66.94
N GLU A 564 6.90 -15.41 67.70
CA GLU A 564 8.13 -14.76 67.24
C GLU A 564 9.21 -15.77 66.82
N LEU A 565 9.47 -16.78 67.67
CA LEU A 565 10.48 -17.80 67.42
C LEU A 565 10.07 -18.70 66.23
N TYR A 566 8.79 -19.05 66.15
CA TYR A 566 8.24 -19.79 65.01
C TYR A 566 8.43 -19.02 63.70
N ASN A 567 8.10 -17.72 63.70
CA ASN A 567 8.24 -16.88 62.50
C ASN A 567 9.71 -16.68 62.11
N GLU A 568 10.62 -16.50 63.07
CA GLU A 568 12.06 -16.38 62.80
C GLU A 568 12.62 -17.62 62.08
N PHE A 569 12.37 -18.82 62.63
CA PHE A 569 12.83 -20.07 62.02
C PHE A 569 12.13 -20.34 60.69
N ARG A 570 10.83 -20.05 60.59
CA ARG A 570 10.07 -20.20 59.34
C ARG A 570 10.66 -19.32 58.25
N GLN A 571 10.91 -18.06 58.55
CA GLN A 571 11.49 -17.10 57.61
C GLN A 571 12.92 -17.50 57.20
N LYS A 572 13.73 -18.01 58.14
CA LYS A 572 15.06 -18.56 57.84
C LYS A 572 15.01 -19.71 56.85
N TYR A 573 14.15 -20.71 57.09
CA TYR A 573 14.05 -21.87 56.19
C TYR A 573 13.47 -21.49 54.83
N LEU A 574 12.46 -20.60 54.79
CA LEU A 574 11.91 -20.09 53.52
C LEU A 574 12.96 -19.33 52.70
N ASN A 575 13.79 -18.50 53.34
CA ASN A 575 14.88 -17.80 52.67
C ASN A 575 15.92 -18.77 52.10
N MET A 576 16.30 -19.80 52.86
CA MET A 576 17.22 -20.84 52.37
C MET A 576 16.63 -21.63 51.20
N ILE A 577 15.33 -21.96 51.26
CA ILE A 577 14.62 -22.62 50.15
C ILE A 577 14.63 -21.72 48.92
N ASN A 578 14.33 -20.43 49.06
CA ASN A 578 14.35 -19.47 47.97
C ASN A 578 15.72 -19.32 47.31
N GLU A 579 16.81 -19.22 48.10
CA GLU A 579 18.16 -19.18 47.53
C GLU A 579 18.48 -20.43 46.71
N LYS A 580 18.09 -21.61 47.20
CA LYS A 580 18.31 -22.88 46.49
C LYS A 580 17.47 -22.98 45.23
N PHE A 581 16.23 -22.50 45.25
CA PHE A 581 15.40 -22.40 44.03
C PHE A 581 15.93 -21.39 43.01
N LYS A 582 16.55 -20.28 43.44
CA LYS A 582 17.23 -19.34 42.53
C LYS A 582 18.40 -20.00 41.82
N ALA A 583 19.24 -20.71 42.58
CA ALA A 583 20.35 -21.48 42.00
C ALA A 583 19.83 -22.54 41.02
N LEU A 584 18.78 -23.29 41.42
CA LEU A 584 18.13 -24.29 40.58
C LEU A 584 17.60 -23.69 39.28
N ARG A 585 16.90 -22.55 39.34
CA ARG A 585 16.41 -21.80 38.16
C ARG A 585 17.54 -21.43 37.22
N SER A 586 18.62 -20.84 37.74
CA SER A 586 19.76 -20.41 36.92
C SER A 586 20.44 -21.57 36.18
N ILE A 587 20.49 -22.75 36.81
CA ILE A 587 21.13 -23.94 36.24
C ILE A 587 20.16 -24.64 35.25
N SER A 588 18.86 -24.61 35.53
CA SER A 588 17.83 -25.25 34.69
C SER A 588 17.70 -24.64 33.29
N VAL A 589 18.02 -23.35 33.11
CA VAL A 589 18.08 -22.71 31.77
C VAL A 589 19.06 -23.44 30.86
N GLY A 590 20.14 -23.99 31.41
CA GLY A 590 21.13 -24.76 30.66
C GLY A 590 20.64 -26.13 30.18
N LEU A 591 19.53 -26.66 30.69
CA LEU A 591 19.00 -27.99 30.34
C LEU A 591 18.10 -27.98 29.08
N GLU A 592 17.41 -26.88 28.80
CA GLU A 592 16.43 -26.79 27.70
C GLU A 592 17.00 -27.06 26.30
N PRO A 593 18.20 -26.54 25.93
CA PRO A 593 18.81 -26.87 24.65
C PRO A 593 19.02 -28.38 24.51
N TYR A 594 19.45 -29.05 25.59
CA TYR A 594 19.67 -30.49 25.58
C TYR A 594 18.36 -31.28 25.53
N MET A 595 17.26 -30.77 26.09
CA MET A 595 15.95 -31.43 25.99
C MET A 595 15.48 -31.49 24.52
N SER A 596 15.59 -30.37 23.79
CA SER A 596 15.27 -30.33 22.37
C SER A 596 16.18 -31.25 21.54
N GLN A 597 17.47 -31.32 21.88
CA GLN A 597 18.43 -32.24 21.26
C GLN A 597 18.09 -33.71 21.52
N ILE A 598 17.77 -34.08 22.77
CA ILE A 598 17.39 -35.46 23.12
C ILE A 598 16.10 -35.87 22.42
N GLN A 599 15.08 -34.99 22.37
CA GLN A 599 13.83 -35.29 21.66
C GLN A 599 14.05 -35.52 20.16
N GLU A 600 14.90 -34.70 19.53
CA GLU A 600 15.25 -34.86 18.12
C GLU A 600 16.10 -36.12 17.87
N GLU A 601 17.03 -36.47 18.78
CA GLU A 601 17.80 -37.72 18.71
C GLU A 601 16.92 -38.96 18.91
N ILE A 602 15.93 -38.92 19.81
CA ILE A 602 14.93 -39.97 19.96
C ILE A 602 14.14 -40.13 18.67
N ARG A 603 13.68 -39.03 18.06
CA ARG A 603 12.94 -39.04 16.79
C ARG A 603 13.77 -39.63 15.65
N ARG A 604 15.06 -39.27 15.56
CA ARG A 604 15.98 -39.83 14.55
C ARG A 604 16.21 -41.32 14.75
N THR A 605 16.49 -41.73 15.99
CA THR A 605 16.77 -43.13 16.33
C THR A 605 15.51 -44.00 16.11
N SER A 606 14.32 -43.50 16.44
CA SER A 606 13.06 -44.21 16.17
C SER A 606 12.80 -44.38 14.67
N LEU A 607 13.05 -43.35 13.87
CA LEU A 607 12.93 -43.41 12.41
C LEU A 607 13.94 -44.40 11.80
N GLU A 608 15.17 -44.45 12.33
CA GLU A 608 16.17 -45.42 11.90
C GLU A 608 15.76 -46.87 12.23
N ILE A 609 15.22 -47.11 13.41
CA ILE A 609 14.68 -48.43 13.80
C ILE A 609 13.50 -48.81 12.89
N GLU A 610 12.57 -47.89 12.62
CA GLU A 610 11.45 -48.13 11.71
C GLU A 610 11.95 -48.44 10.30
N ARG A 611 12.90 -47.65 9.78
CA ARG A 611 13.50 -47.86 8.46
C ARG A 611 14.18 -49.23 8.35
N THR A 612 14.94 -49.61 9.36
CA THR A 612 15.64 -50.91 9.40
C THR A 612 14.65 -52.06 9.50
N THR A 613 13.55 -51.88 10.26
CA THR A 613 12.47 -52.86 10.37
C THR A 613 11.69 -53.02 9.06
N ILE A 614 11.43 -51.92 8.34
CA ILE A 614 10.80 -51.95 7.02
C ILE A 614 11.72 -52.64 6.01
N ALA A 615 13.03 -52.33 5.98
CA ALA A 615 13.99 -52.98 5.10
C ALA A 615 14.05 -54.51 5.32
N TYR A 616 13.98 -54.95 6.58
CA TYR A 616 13.86 -56.37 6.92
C TYR A 616 12.56 -56.99 6.41
N ASN A 617 11.42 -56.32 6.64
CA ASN A 617 10.10 -56.79 6.18
C ASN A 617 9.99 -56.86 4.63
N LEU A 618 10.74 -56.02 3.91
CA LEU A 618 10.83 -56.02 2.45
C LEU A 618 11.85 -57.04 1.90
N GLY A 619 12.60 -57.72 2.78
CA GLY A 619 13.62 -58.71 2.41
C GLY A 619 14.93 -58.11 1.89
N GLU A 620 15.19 -56.81 2.12
CA GLU A 620 16.41 -56.12 1.68
C GLU A 620 17.63 -56.44 2.55
N ILE A 621 17.43 -56.88 3.79
CA ILE A 621 18.48 -57.23 4.76
C ILE A 621 18.21 -58.60 5.41
N SER A 622 19.29 -59.31 5.77
CA SER A 622 19.19 -60.61 6.45
C SER A 622 18.84 -60.49 7.93
N GLU A 623 18.32 -61.56 8.54
CA GLU A 623 17.96 -61.58 9.98
C GLU A 623 19.18 -61.31 10.89
N GLU A 624 20.36 -61.83 10.53
CA GLU A 624 21.61 -61.55 11.25
C GLU A 624 21.99 -60.05 11.18
N GLU A 625 21.80 -59.44 10.02
CA GLU A 625 22.13 -58.04 9.76
C GLU A 625 21.14 -57.08 10.43
N TYR A 626 19.86 -57.47 10.49
CA TYR A 626 18.81 -56.79 11.26
C TYR A 626 19.11 -56.79 12.76
N ILE A 627 19.46 -57.95 13.35
CA ILE A 627 19.77 -58.03 14.78
C ILE A 627 21.01 -57.19 15.13
N LYS A 628 22.04 -57.24 14.28
CA LYS A 628 23.30 -56.50 14.49
C LYS A 628 23.12 -54.98 14.46
N THR A 629 22.21 -54.46 13.64
CA THR A 629 21.94 -53.02 13.51
C THR A 629 20.85 -52.53 14.47
N CYS A 630 19.77 -53.29 14.62
CA CYS A 630 18.61 -52.86 15.40
C CYS A 630 18.83 -52.98 16.93
N SER A 631 19.59 -53.97 17.40
CA SER A 631 19.86 -54.15 18.84
C SER A 631 20.59 -52.95 19.50
N PRO A 632 21.70 -52.42 18.96
CA PRO A 632 22.35 -51.24 19.54
C PRO A 632 21.48 -49.98 19.47
N LEU A 633 20.68 -49.82 18.41
CA LEU A 633 19.75 -48.69 18.27
C LEU A 633 18.63 -48.74 19.31
N GLN A 634 18.07 -49.92 19.59
CA GLN A 634 17.07 -50.10 20.64
C GLN A 634 17.64 -49.78 22.04
N ASN A 635 18.86 -50.24 22.33
CA ASN A 635 19.53 -49.92 23.59
C ASN A 635 19.80 -48.42 23.73
N ASN A 636 20.23 -47.76 22.65
CA ASN A 636 20.43 -46.31 22.64
C ASN A 636 19.10 -45.55 22.84
N LEU A 637 18.02 -45.99 22.18
CA LEU A 637 16.69 -45.39 22.35
C LEU A 637 16.19 -45.51 23.80
N VAL A 638 16.38 -46.66 24.44
CA VAL A 638 16.06 -46.85 25.87
C VAL A 638 16.88 -45.91 26.76
N ALA A 639 18.18 -45.77 26.50
CA ALA A 639 19.05 -44.85 27.24
C ALA A 639 18.61 -43.39 27.07
N LEU A 640 18.28 -42.95 25.85
CA LEU A 640 17.79 -41.60 25.56
C LEU A 640 16.43 -41.32 26.21
N LYS A 641 15.50 -42.30 26.19
CA LYS A 641 14.20 -42.17 26.87
C LYS A 641 14.35 -42.05 28.38
N ASN A 642 15.26 -42.81 28.99
CA ASN A 642 15.54 -42.67 30.42
C ASN A 642 16.11 -41.29 30.74
N LYS A 643 17.05 -40.77 29.93
CA LYS A 643 17.58 -39.40 30.08
C LYS A 643 16.49 -38.34 29.95
N LEU A 644 15.56 -38.49 28.99
CA LEU A 644 14.43 -37.57 28.83
C LEU A 644 13.52 -37.58 30.07
N SER A 645 13.19 -38.75 30.59
CA SER A 645 12.38 -38.90 31.80
C SER A 645 13.01 -38.20 33.02
N GLU A 646 14.33 -38.29 33.17
CA GLU A 646 15.04 -37.61 34.27
C GLU A 646 14.96 -36.07 34.14
N VAL A 647 15.03 -35.53 32.93
CA VAL A 647 14.89 -34.09 32.67
C VAL A 647 13.45 -33.64 32.91
N GLU A 648 12.46 -34.43 32.50
CA GLU A 648 11.04 -34.15 32.71
C GLU A 648 10.68 -34.10 34.20
N GLU A 649 11.19 -35.02 35.02
CA GLU A 649 11.00 -35.00 36.49
C GLU A 649 11.53 -33.71 37.13
N VAL A 650 12.69 -33.22 36.66
CA VAL A 650 13.28 -31.96 37.11
C VAL A 650 12.36 -30.78 36.74
N MET A 651 11.85 -30.75 35.51
CA MET A 651 10.96 -29.68 35.04
C MET A 651 9.60 -29.70 35.74
N GLU A 652 9.05 -30.88 36.00
CA GLU A 652 7.82 -31.02 36.78
C GLU A 652 8.01 -30.54 38.23
N PHE A 653 9.19 -30.78 38.81
CA PHE A 653 9.54 -30.23 40.11
C PHE A 653 9.59 -28.69 40.10
N LEU A 654 10.09 -28.08 39.02
CA LEU A 654 10.13 -26.62 38.84
C LEU A 654 8.74 -26.00 38.62
N ARG A 655 7.80 -26.73 38.01
CA ARG A 655 6.42 -26.23 37.81
C ARG A 655 5.59 -26.14 39.10
N LYS A 656 6.06 -26.72 40.20
CA LYS A 656 5.34 -26.64 41.49
C LYS A 656 5.41 -25.21 42.04
N PRO A 657 4.30 -24.68 42.58
CA PRO A 657 4.31 -23.35 43.17
C PRO A 657 5.25 -23.33 44.37
N LEU A 658 6.06 -22.26 44.45
CA LEU A 658 6.84 -21.97 45.65
C LEU A 658 5.83 -21.59 46.72
N GLY A 659 5.56 -22.47 47.69
CA GLY A 659 4.59 -22.26 48.76
C GLY A 659 4.96 -21.07 49.65
N ILE A 660 4.69 -19.87 49.17
CA ILE A 660 4.90 -18.59 49.84
C ILE A 660 3.56 -17.86 49.82
N PRO A 661 2.99 -17.49 50.97
CA PRO A 661 1.83 -16.60 51.02
C PRO A 661 2.15 -15.17 50.56
#